data_AF-M5WD55-F1
#
_entry.id   AF-M5WD55-F1
#
_cell.length_a   1.000
_cell.length_b   1.000
_cell.length_c   1.000
_cell.angle_alpha   90.00
_cell.angle_beta   90.00
_cell.angle_gamma   90.00
#
_symmetry.space_group_name_H-M   'P 1'
#
loop_
_entity.id
_entity.type
_entity.pdbx_description
1 polymer ?
#
loop_
_entity_poly.entity_id
_entity_poly.type
_entity_poly.pdbx_seq_one_letter_code
_entity_poly.pdbx_strand_id
1 'polypeptide(L)'
;MELQNTVKEALNALYHHPDDGVRLQADRWLQDFQRTLDAWQVADNLLHDATSNLETLIFCSQTLRSKVQRDFEELPSEAFRPLRDSLNNLLRKFHKGPPKVRTQISIAVAALAVHVPAEDWGGGGIVKWLQDEMNLHPEYIPGFLELLTVLPEEVFNYKIAARPERRRQFDKELTSQMEVALNILTACLSINELKEQVLEAFASWLRLKHGIPGSVLASHPLVLTALSSLNSELLSEASVNVISELIHYTAAGSSGGVTVQMPLIQVLVPKVMNLKAQLRDSSKDEEDVKAIARLFSDMGDSYVELIATGSDESMLIVQALLEVASHPEYYIASMTFNFWHSLQVNLTKRDLHISFVNESSIEAERNRRLQVFRPAYESLVSLVSFRIQYPQDYQDLSYEDLKEFKQTRYAVADVLIDAASVLGGDATLRILYMKLDEAAACCQNEKSEWRPAEAALFGIRAISSYVSAVEAEVMPKVMDRLLKLPQHPQLLQTVCLTIGAYSKWLDAAPGGPSILPSVLDILMSGMGVSEDSAAAAAVAFRQICDDCRLKLCGCLDGLFHIYHRAVNGEGSFKVSAEDSLHLVEALSKVITELPPDHAKRALEALCLPVVTPLQEVVSQGPDTLNSKPARDLTVHIDRFGYIFRYVNHAEAVADAIQRLWPIFKAIFDLRAWDVRTMESLCRACKYAVRTSGRCMGFTIGAMLEEIQGLYQQHHQPCFLYLSSEVIKIFGSDPSCANYLKSLIEALFMHTTHLLTSIQEFTARPDIADDCFLLASRCIRYCPQLFIPSAVFPSLVDCSMIGITVQHREASNSILTFLSDIFDLANSTEVEQYLPIRNAVIIPRGPSITRILIASLTGALPSSRLELVRYTLLSLCRAYGPPSVEWAKESVSLIPLTAVTEFERSRFLKALSDAASGVNVNAVSALVEELSEVCRRNRTVMEIVQGSLRPLELNIAPVS
;
A
#
# COMPACT_ATOMS: atom_id res chain seq x y z
N MET A 1 -26.54 -24.67 -34.17
CA MET A 1 -26.66 -26.05 -33.67
C MET A 1 -25.29 -26.68 -33.44
N GLU A 2 -24.40 -26.71 -34.44
CA GLU A 2 -23.05 -27.31 -34.27
C GLU A 2 -22.25 -26.71 -33.11
N LEU A 3 -22.08 -25.38 -33.08
CA LEU A 3 -21.34 -24.70 -32.01
C LEU A 3 -21.98 -24.84 -30.61
N GLN A 4 -23.32 -24.95 -30.54
CA GLN A 4 -24.04 -25.20 -29.27
C GLN A 4 -23.69 -26.59 -28.71
N ASN A 5 -23.59 -27.60 -29.58
CA ASN A 5 -23.19 -28.94 -29.18
C ASN A 5 -21.73 -28.97 -28.74
N THR A 6 -20.84 -28.27 -29.45
CA THR A 6 -19.42 -28.16 -29.06
C THR A 6 -19.25 -27.54 -27.67
N VAL A 7 -20.05 -26.51 -27.33
CA VAL A 7 -20.05 -25.92 -25.98
C VAL A 7 -20.52 -26.94 -24.93
N LYS A 8 -21.60 -27.70 -25.20
CA LYS A 8 -22.08 -28.75 -24.29
C LYS A 8 -21.02 -29.86 -24.09
N GLU A 9 -20.33 -30.26 -25.16
CA GLU A 9 -19.25 -31.25 -25.11
C GLU A 9 -18.03 -30.76 -24.33
N ALA A 10 -17.60 -29.52 -24.55
CA ALA A 10 -16.50 -28.91 -23.83
C ALA A 10 -16.81 -28.76 -22.33
N LEU A 11 -18.04 -28.39 -21.96
CA LEU A 11 -18.47 -28.33 -20.56
C LEU A 11 -18.48 -29.72 -19.91
N ASN A 12 -19.01 -30.72 -20.61
CA ASN A 12 -18.99 -32.10 -20.14
C ASN A 12 -17.56 -32.59 -19.92
N ALA A 13 -16.63 -32.23 -20.81
CA ALA A 13 -15.21 -32.53 -20.64
C ALA A 13 -14.61 -31.81 -19.41
N LEU A 14 -14.91 -30.52 -19.22
CA LEU A 14 -14.41 -29.73 -18.10
C LEU A 14 -14.82 -30.30 -16.73
N TYR A 15 -16.10 -30.66 -16.57
CA TYR A 15 -16.65 -31.10 -15.28
C TYR A 15 -16.49 -32.58 -14.98
N HIS A 16 -16.44 -33.45 -16.01
CA HIS A 16 -16.55 -34.89 -15.81
C HIS A 16 -15.40 -35.71 -16.39
N HIS A 17 -14.48 -35.13 -17.17
CA HIS A 17 -13.37 -35.90 -17.72
C HIS A 17 -12.32 -36.22 -16.64
N PRO A 18 -11.83 -37.48 -16.55
CA PRO A 18 -10.89 -37.89 -15.50
C PRO A 18 -9.45 -37.37 -15.70
N ASP A 19 -9.09 -36.95 -16.91
CA ASP A 19 -7.77 -36.40 -17.25
C ASP A 19 -7.74 -34.86 -17.13
N ASP A 20 -6.84 -34.36 -16.27
CA ASP A 20 -6.57 -32.95 -16.02
C ASP A 20 -6.13 -32.18 -17.28
N GLY A 21 -5.38 -32.82 -18.18
CA GLY A 21 -4.92 -32.18 -19.42
C GLY A 21 -6.09 -31.81 -20.35
N VAL A 22 -7.06 -32.72 -20.46
CA VAL A 22 -8.28 -32.50 -21.24
C VAL A 22 -9.18 -31.45 -20.58
N ARG A 23 -9.31 -31.47 -19.25
CA ARG A 23 -10.06 -30.43 -18.51
C ARG A 23 -9.46 -29.04 -18.74
N LEU A 24 -8.14 -28.92 -18.70
CA LEU A 24 -7.45 -27.65 -18.96
C LEU A 24 -7.62 -27.17 -20.41
N GLN A 25 -7.60 -28.09 -21.38
CA GLN A 25 -7.84 -27.75 -22.78
C GLN A 25 -9.28 -27.29 -23.02
N ALA A 26 -10.26 -27.95 -22.39
CA ALA A 26 -11.66 -27.56 -22.44
C ALA A 26 -11.89 -26.18 -21.80
N ASP A 27 -11.29 -25.91 -20.64
CA ASP A 27 -11.34 -24.59 -19.98
C ASP A 27 -10.77 -23.49 -20.88
N ARG A 28 -9.58 -23.69 -21.46
CA ARG A 28 -8.99 -22.72 -22.40
C ARG A 28 -9.89 -22.45 -23.60
N TRP A 29 -10.43 -23.50 -24.21
CA TRP A 29 -11.34 -23.34 -25.36
C TRP A 29 -12.60 -22.59 -24.98
N LEU A 30 -13.20 -22.87 -23.81
CA LEU A 30 -14.39 -22.16 -23.31
C LEU A 30 -14.07 -20.67 -23.03
N GLN A 31 -12.90 -20.36 -22.47
CA GLN A 31 -12.45 -18.99 -22.26
C GLN A 31 -12.24 -18.23 -23.58
N ASP A 32 -11.70 -18.89 -24.60
CA ASP A 32 -11.56 -18.29 -25.94
C ASP A 32 -12.92 -18.14 -26.63
N PHE A 33 -13.82 -19.10 -26.48
CA PHE A 33 -15.20 -19.01 -26.96
C PHE A 33 -15.92 -17.79 -26.37
N GLN A 34 -15.80 -17.54 -25.06
CA GLN A 34 -16.41 -16.39 -24.38
C GLN A 34 -15.98 -15.03 -24.96
N ARG A 35 -14.87 -14.97 -25.71
CA ARG A 35 -14.38 -13.76 -26.37
C ARG A 35 -14.95 -13.56 -27.77
N THR A 36 -15.57 -14.57 -28.37
CA THR A 36 -16.09 -14.49 -29.74
C THR A 36 -17.43 -13.74 -29.81
N LEU A 37 -17.78 -13.24 -31.01
CA LEU A 37 -19.10 -12.65 -31.27
C LEU A 37 -20.22 -13.69 -31.19
N ASP A 38 -19.92 -14.95 -31.55
CA ASP A 38 -20.88 -16.06 -31.51
C ASP A 38 -21.36 -16.38 -30.09
N ALA A 39 -20.56 -16.05 -29.07
CA ALA A 39 -20.88 -16.25 -27.67
C ALA A 39 -22.21 -15.61 -27.26
N TRP A 40 -22.54 -14.44 -27.80
CA TRP A 40 -23.81 -13.75 -27.54
C TRP A 40 -25.01 -14.63 -27.89
N GLN A 41 -25.04 -15.11 -29.14
CA GLN A 41 -26.17 -15.87 -29.67
C GLN A 41 -26.19 -17.30 -29.12
N VAL A 42 -25.03 -17.94 -28.94
CA VAL A 42 -24.95 -19.33 -28.45
C VAL A 42 -25.34 -19.40 -26.97
N ALA A 43 -24.84 -18.50 -26.13
CA ALA A 43 -25.21 -18.47 -24.72
C ALA A 43 -26.71 -18.20 -24.52
N ASP A 44 -27.26 -17.22 -25.26
CA ASP A 44 -28.69 -16.88 -25.20
C ASP A 44 -29.59 -18.06 -25.63
N ASN A 45 -29.23 -18.73 -26.74
CA ASN A 45 -29.96 -19.91 -27.22
C ASN A 45 -29.93 -21.07 -26.22
N LEU A 46 -28.76 -21.35 -25.63
CA LEU A 46 -28.60 -22.42 -24.66
C LEU A 46 -29.35 -22.15 -23.34
N LEU A 47 -29.54 -20.88 -22.98
CA LEU A 47 -30.38 -20.48 -21.85
C LEU A 47 -31.87 -20.63 -22.16
N HIS A 48 -32.30 -20.44 -23.42
CA HIS A 48 -33.68 -20.67 -23.86
C HIS A 48 -34.01 -22.14 -24.08
N ASP A 49 -33.03 -22.98 -24.39
CA ASP A 49 -33.16 -24.43 -24.55
C ASP A 49 -33.63 -25.10 -23.23
N ALA A 50 -34.67 -25.93 -23.31
CA ALA A 50 -35.21 -26.68 -22.18
C ALA A 50 -34.38 -27.95 -21.87
N THR A 51 -33.52 -28.38 -22.78
CA THR A 51 -32.67 -29.58 -22.63
C THR A 51 -31.31 -29.29 -22.00
N SER A 52 -31.01 -28.02 -21.70
CA SER A 52 -29.74 -27.61 -21.08
C SER A 52 -29.65 -28.05 -19.62
N ASN A 53 -28.52 -28.67 -19.24
CA ASN A 53 -28.23 -29.05 -17.86
C ASN A 53 -27.77 -27.83 -17.03
N LEU A 54 -27.66 -28.01 -15.70
CA LEU A 54 -27.31 -26.92 -14.77
C LEU A 54 -25.94 -26.28 -15.10
N GLU A 55 -24.94 -27.08 -15.46
CA GLU A 55 -23.59 -26.60 -15.81
C GLU A 55 -23.61 -25.70 -17.04
N THR A 56 -24.38 -26.09 -18.08
CA THR A 56 -24.61 -25.28 -19.28
C THR A 56 -25.30 -23.97 -18.93
N LEU A 57 -26.32 -24.00 -18.08
CA LEU A 57 -27.04 -22.80 -17.65
C LEU A 57 -26.14 -21.85 -16.85
N ILE A 58 -25.32 -22.36 -15.94
CA ILE A 58 -24.36 -21.56 -15.17
C ILE A 58 -23.33 -20.92 -16.10
N PHE A 59 -22.70 -21.70 -16.99
CA PHE A 59 -21.70 -21.18 -17.91
C PHE A 59 -22.27 -20.12 -18.85
N CYS A 60 -23.43 -20.37 -19.45
CA CYS A 60 -24.05 -19.45 -20.42
C CYS A 60 -24.53 -18.17 -19.75
N SER A 61 -25.11 -18.24 -18.54
CA SER A 61 -25.53 -17.05 -17.81
C SER A 61 -24.34 -16.19 -17.36
N GLN A 62 -23.24 -16.80 -16.92
CA GLN A 62 -21.99 -16.09 -16.62
C GLN A 62 -21.36 -15.46 -17.87
N THR A 63 -21.40 -16.18 -19.00
CA THR A 63 -20.90 -15.70 -20.29
C THR A 63 -21.68 -14.47 -20.75
N LEU A 64 -23.01 -14.55 -20.72
CA LEU A 64 -23.88 -13.45 -21.14
C LEU A 64 -23.71 -12.22 -20.23
N ARG A 65 -23.64 -12.42 -18.90
CA ARG A 65 -23.28 -11.34 -17.96
C ARG A 65 -21.95 -10.70 -18.31
N SER A 66 -20.90 -11.49 -18.52
CA SER A 66 -19.56 -10.96 -18.85
C SER A 66 -19.57 -10.19 -20.18
N LYS A 67 -20.28 -10.71 -21.18
CA LYS A 67 -20.46 -10.06 -22.49
C LYS A 67 -21.16 -8.70 -22.34
N VAL A 68 -22.26 -8.62 -21.57
CA VAL A 68 -22.91 -7.34 -21.29
C VAL A 68 -22.01 -6.38 -20.52
N GLN A 69 -21.29 -6.86 -19.50
CA GLN A 69 -20.43 -5.99 -18.70
C GLN A 69 -19.23 -5.45 -19.49
N ARG A 70 -18.61 -6.24 -20.38
CA ARG A 70 -17.31 -5.89 -20.98
C ARG A 70 -17.36 -5.54 -22.46
N ASP A 71 -18.26 -6.18 -23.18
CA ASP A 71 -18.24 -6.26 -24.64
C ASP A 71 -19.52 -5.69 -25.27
N PHE A 72 -20.32 -4.93 -24.51
CA PHE A 72 -21.58 -4.35 -25.01
C PHE A 72 -21.40 -3.51 -26.29
N GLU A 73 -20.25 -2.84 -26.45
CA GLU A 73 -19.93 -2.06 -27.65
C GLU A 73 -19.70 -2.92 -28.91
N GLU A 74 -19.62 -4.26 -28.81
CA GLU A 74 -19.63 -5.17 -29.98
C GLU A 74 -20.99 -5.19 -30.69
N LEU A 75 -22.07 -4.84 -29.99
CA LEU A 75 -23.41 -4.91 -30.52
C LEU A 75 -23.78 -3.64 -31.31
N PRO A 76 -24.50 -3.77 -32.44
CA PRO A 76 -25.08 -2.62 -33.12
C PRO A 76 -26.00 -1.81 -32.20
N SER A 77 -26.13 -0.50 -32.43
CA SER A 77 -26.94 0.41 -31.61
C SER A 77 -28.43 0.04 -31.51
N GLU A 78 -28.94 -0.81 -32.41
CA GLU A 78 -30.34 -1.30 -32.37
C GLU A 78 -30.48 -2.66 -31.68
N ALA A 79 -29.37 -3.40 -31.51
CA ALA A 79 -29.39 -4.77 -31.01
C ALA A 79 -29.61 -4.87 -29.49
N PHE A 80 -29.50 -3.76 -28.75
CA PHE A 80 -29.80 -3.75 -27.32
C PHE A 80 -31.28 -4.03 -27.03
N ARG A 81 -32.22 -3.66 -27.93
CA ARG A 81 -33.66 -3.88 -27.70
C ARG A 81 -34.02 -5.37 -27.73
N PRO A 82 -33.64 -6.14 -28.76
CA PRO A 82 -33.78 -7.60 -28.73
C PRO A 82 -33.06 -8.26 -27.55
N LEU A 83 -31.85 -7.81 -27.20
CA LEU A 83 -31.10 -8.35 -26.06
C LEU A 83 -31.83 -8.11 -24.73
N ARG A 84 -32.35 -6.89 -24.53
CA ARG A 84 -33.17 -6.54 -23.36
C ARG A 84 -34.39 -7.45 -23.26
N ASP A 85 -35.13 -7.60 -24.36
CA ASP A 85 -36.33 -8.43 -24.38
C ASP A 85 -35.99 -9.90 -24.11
N SER A 86 -34.87 -10.40 -24.64
CA SER A 86 -34.36 -11.75 -24.37
C SER A 86 -33.99 -11.94 -22.90
N LEU A 87 -33.19 -11.04 -22.32
CA LEU A 87 -32.80 -11.09 -20.91
C LEU A 87 -34.01 -11.01 -19.97
N ASN A 88 -35.01 -10.20 -20.31
CA ASN A 88 -36.25 -10.10 -19.55
C ASN A 88 -37.06 -11.41 -19.63
N ASN A 89 -37.13 -12.04 -20.80
CA ASN A 89 -37.75 -13.36 -20.96
C ASN A 89 -37.01 -14.44 -20.15
N LEU A 90 -35.67 -14.39 -20.12
CA LEU A 90 -34.85 -15.27 -19.30
C LEU A 90 -35.09 -15.05 -17.80
N LEU A 91 -35.21 -13.79 -17.36
CA LEU A 91 -35.53 -13.46 -15.98
C LEU A 91 -36.89 -14.04 -15.55
N ARG A 92 -37.90 -13.94 -16.42
CA ARG A 92 -39.22 -14.56 -16.20
C ARG A 92 -39.12 -16.10 -16.20
N LYS A 93 -38.41 -16.70 -17.17
CA LYS A 93 -38.20 -18.16 -17.26
C LYS A 93 -37.53 -18.72 -16.00
N PHE A 94 -36.50 -18.04 -15.50
CA PHE A 94 -35.69 -18.49 -14.37
C PHE A 94 -36.15 -17.93 -13.02
N HIS A 95 -37.33 -17.31 -12.91
CA HIS A 95 -37.82 -16.75 -11.63
C HIS A 95 -37.86 -17.78 -10.48
N LYS A 96 -38.18 -19.04 -10.78
CA LYS A 96 -38.13 -20.22 -9.88
C LYS A 96 -36.96 -21.16 -10.20
N GLY A 97 -36.04 -20.72 -11.04
CA GLY A 97 -34.86 -21.49 -11.44
C GLY A 97 -33.76 -21.49 -10.37
N PRO A 98 -32.61 -22.12 -10.65
CA PRO A 98 -31.46 -22.13 -9.75
C PRO A 98 -31.00 -20.69 -9.44
N PRO A 99 -30.84 -20.30 -8.15
CA PRO A 99 -30.40 -18.96 -7.77
C PRO A 99 -29.12 -18.53 -8.50
N LYS A 100 -28.13 -19.43 -8.58
CA LYS A 100 -26.86 -19.20 -9.30
C LYS A 100 -27.03 -18.76 -10.76
N VAL A 101 -28.12 -19.11 -11.44
CA VAL A 101 -28.39 -18.69 -12.83
C VAL A 101 -29.20 -17.40 -12.83
N ARG A 102 -30.21 -17.31 -11.96
CA ARG A 102 -31.08 -16.14 -11.80
C ARG A 102 -30.31 -14.88 -11.41
N THR A 103 -29.34 -14.98 -10.49
CA THR A 103 -28.47 -13.87 -10.10
C THR A 103 -27.65 -13.36 -11.28
N GLN A 104 -27.09 -14.26 -12.10
CA GLN A 104 -26.25 -13.89 -13.24
C GLN A 104 -27.05 -13.16 -14.31
N ILE A 105 -28.28 -13.61 -14.57
CA ILE A 105 -29.21 -12.93 -15.48
C ILE A 105 -29.61 -11.56 -14.91
N SER A 106 -29.89 -11.47 -13.61
CA SER A 106 -30.22 -10.20 -12.94
C SER A 106 -29.08 -9.20 -13.06
N ILE A 107 -27.83 -9.63 -12.83
CA ILE A 107 -26.64 -8.78 -13.02
C ILE A 107 -26.47 -8.39 -14.49
N ALA A 108 -26.75 -9.29 -15.44
CA ALA A 108 -26.69 -8.97 -16.87
C ALA A 108 -27.71 -7.89 -17.26
N VAL A 109 -28.95 -7.96 -16.73
CA VAL A 109 -29.97 -6.92 -16.94
C VAL A 109 -29.56 -5.60 -16.29
N ALA A 110 -29.04 -5.63 -15.06
CA ALA A 110 -28.55 -4.43 -14.38
C ALA A 110 -27.37 -3.79 -15.12
N ALA A 111 -26.41 -4.57 -15.59
CA ALA A 111 -25.29 -4.09 -16.41
C ALA A 111 -25.79 -3.46 -17.73
N LEU A 112 -26.80 -4.07 -18.39
CA LEU A 112 -27.42 -3.48 -19.57
C LEU A 112 -28.07 -2.12 -19.25
N ALA A 113 -28.70 -1.99 -18.09
CA ALA A 113 -29.30 -0.73 -17.64
C ALA A 113 -28.25 0.38 -17.42
N VAL A 114 -27.04 0.03 -16.99
CA VAL A 114 -25.92 0.98 -16.91
C VAL A 114 -25.52 1.48 -18.30
N HIS A 115 -25.56 0.63 -19.33
CA HIS A 115 -25.18 1.02 -20.69
C HIS A 115 -26.24 1.89 -21.39
N VAL A 116 -27.52 1.63 -21.14
CA VAL A 116 -28.65 2.19 -21.91
C VAL A 116 -29.35 3.32 -21.14
N PRO A 117 -29.69 4.47 -21.76
CA PRO A 117 -30.39 5.56 -21.09
C PRO A 117 -31.75 5.16 -20.50
N ALA A 118 -32.21 5.87 -19.47
CA ALA A 118 -33.49 5.58 -18.82
C ALA A 118 -34.70 5.60 -19.78
N GLU A 119 -34.71 6.47 -20.79
CA GLU A 119 -35.81 6.62 -21.76
C GLU A 119 -36.08 5.34 -22.56
N ASP A 120 -35.04 4.56 -22.85
CA ASP A 120 -35.14 3.30 -23.59
C ASP A 120 -35.70 2.15 -22.74
N TRP A 121 -35.80 2.34 -21.42
CA TRP A 121 -36.56 1.47 -20.51
C TRP A 121 -38.01 1.94 -20.34
N GLY A 122 -38.37 3.09 -20.92
CA GLY A 122 -39.66 3.76 -20.78
C GLY A 122 -39.55 5.10 -20.06
N GLY A 123 -40.62 5.90 -20.07
CA GLY A 123 -40.65 7.28 -19.55
C GLY A 123 -40.40 7.45 -18.04
N GLY A 124 -40.01 6.40 -17.32
CA GLY A 124 -39.61 6.47 -15.91
C GLY A 124 -38.43 5.55 -15.53
N GLY A 125 -37.66 5.07 -16.52
CA GLY A 125 -36.48 4.23 -16.27
C GLY A 125 -36.79 2.80 -15.82
N ILE A 126 -35.71 2.06 -15.53
CA ILE A 126 -35.78 0.62 -15.22
C ILE A 126 -36.58 0.30 -13.95
N VAL A 127 -36.53 1.15 -12.91
CA VAL A 127 -37.23 0.86 -11.64
C VAL A 127 -38.74 0.99 -11.82
N LYS A 128 -39.19 1.99 -12.61
CA LYS A 128 -40.62 2.13 -12.93
C LYS A 128 -41.08 1.00 -13.85
N TRP A 129 -40.27 0.62 -14.84
CA TRP A 129 -40.55 -0.55 -15.66
C TRP A 129 -40.70 -1.81 -14.79
N LEU A 130 -39.80 -2.03 -13.83
CA LEU A 130 -39.91 -3.13 -12.86
C LEU A 130 -41.20 -3.07 -12.05
N GLN A 131 -41.60 -1.88 -11.59
CA GLN A 131 -42.85 -1.70 -10.86
C GLN A 131 -44.06 -2.14 -11.70
N ASP A 132 -44.13 -1.68 -12.95
CA ASP A 132 -45.23 -2.00 -13.86
C ASP A 132 -45.27 -3.52 -14.17
N GLU A 133 -44.10 -4.13 -14.40
CA GLU A 133 -43.97 -5.58 -14.63
C GLU A 133 -44.35 -6.43 -13.43
N MET A 134 -43.96 -6.03 -12.21
CA MET A 134 -44.34 -6.72 -10.98
C MET A 134 -45.84 -6.63 -10.72
N ASN A 135 -46.48 -5.53 -11.10
CA ASN A 135 -47.94 -5.35 -11.00
C ASN A 135 -48.70 -6.21 -12.02
N LEU A 136 -48.18 -6.33 -13.25
CA LEU A 136 -48.78 -7.12 -14.32
C LEU A 136 -48.57 -8.62 -14.12
N HIS A 137 -47.43 -9.02 -13.57
CA HIS A 137 -47.02 -10.42 -13.39
C HIS A 137 -46.53 -10.73 -11.97
N PRO A 138 -47.42 -10.80 -10.97
CA PRO A 138 -47.07 -11.07 -9.58
C PRO A 138 -46.33 -12.41 -9.38
N GLU A 139 -46.50 -13.38 -10.27
CA GLU A 139 -45.84 -14.68 -10.22
C GLU A 139 -44.30 -14.61 -10.37
N TYR A 140 -43.78 -13.53 -10.96
CA TYR A 140 -42.34 -13.33 -11.21
C TYR A 140 -41.66 -12.42 -10.20
N ILE A 141 -42.39 -11.94 -9.18
CA ILE A 141 -41.87 -11.03 -8.13
C ILE A 141 -40.50 -11.46 -7.56
N PRO A 142 -40.24 -12.73 -7.20
CA PRO A 142 -38.94 -13.10 -6.65
C PRO A 142 -37.76 -12.84 -7.60
N GLY A 143 -37.95 -13.04 -8.91
CA GLY A 143 -36.91 -12.75 -9.91
C GLY A 143 -36.70 -11.25 -10.10
N PHE A 144 -37.79 -10.47 -10.10
CA PHE A 144 -37.70 -9.01 -10.21
C PHE A 144 -37.11 -8.36 -8.95
N LEU A 145 -37.37 -8.92 -7.77
CA LEU A 145 -36.77 -8.45 -6.51
C LEU A 145 -35.26 -8.66 -6.49
N GLU A 146 -34.77 -9.76 -7.06
CA GLU A 146 -33.33 -10.00 -7.20
C GLU A 146 -32.68 -8.99 -8.15
N LEU A 147 -33.33 -8.67 -9.28
CA LEU A 147 -32.90 -7.58 -10.15
C LEU A 147 -32.89 -6.22 -9.42
N LEU A 148 -33.94 -5.94 -8.64
CA LEU A 148 -34.01 -4.72 -7.82
C LEU A 148 -32.87 -4.66 -6.79
N THR A 149 -32.40 -5.80 -6.28
CA THR A 149 -31.30 -5.90 -5.31
C THR A 149 -29.95 -5.59 -5.94
N VAL A 150 -29.67 -6.10 -7.14
CA VAL A 150 -28.36 -5.94 -7.79
C VAL A 150 -28.17 -4.59 -8.51
N LEU A 151 -29.26 -3.87 -8.83
CA LEU A 151 -29.21 -2.60 -9.57
C LEU A 151 -28.31 -1.53 -8.91
N PRO A 152 -28.44 -1.23 -7.61
CA PRO A 152 -27.56 -0.29 -6.93
C PRO A 152 -26.10 -0.75 -6.87
N GLU A 153 -25.86 -2.06 -6.80
CA GLU A 153 -24.50 -2.63 -6.70
C GLU A 153 -23.69 -2.39 -7.99
N GLU A 154 -24.36 -2.36 -9.14
CA GLU A 154 -23.71 -2.15 -10.44
C GLU A 154 -23.29 -0.68 -10.69
N VAL A 155 -23.82 0.30 -9.95
CA VAL A 155 -23.44 1.73 -10.07
C VAL A 155 -21.94 1.92 -9.87
N PHE A 156 -21.39 1.30 -8.81
CA PHE A 156 -19.99 1.40 -8.43
C PHE A 156 -19.15 0.22 -8.94
N ASN A 157 -19.72 -0.67 -9.77
CA ASN A 157 -19.00 -1.80 -10.35
C ASN A 157 -18.19 -1.37 -11.59
N TYR A 158 -16.89 -1.10 -11.40
CA TYR A 158 -15.98 -0.70 -12.48
C TYR A 158 -15.63 -1.83 -13.48
N LYS A 159 -16.16 -3.05 -13.31
CA LYS A 159 -16.07 -4.10 -14.34
C LYS A 159 -16.92 -3.81 -15.56
N ILE A 160 -17.96 -2.97 -15.41
CA ILE A 160 -18.82 -2.54 -16.50
C ILE A 160 -18.07 -1.51 -17.34
N ALA A 161 -17.87 -1.81 -18.62
CA ALA A 161 -17.20 -1.00 -19.62
C ALA A 161 -18.05 0.20 -20.09
N ALA A 162 -18.76 0.84 -19.16
CA ALA A 162 -19.53 2.04 -19.42
C ALA A 162 -18.64 3.30 -19.34
N ARG A 163 -18.95 4.29 -20.16
CA ARG A 163 -18.27 5.60 -20.12
C ARG A 163 -18.51 6.29 -18.77
N PRO A 164 -17.54 7.04 -18.21
CA PRO A 164 -17.67 7.69 -16.92
C PRO A 164 -18.91 8.58 -16.80
N GLU A 165 -19.21 9.36 -17.85
CA GLU A 165 -20.40 10.22 -17.89
C GLU A 165 -21.70 9.43 -17.84
N ARG A 166 -21.79 8.29 -18.56
CA ARG A 166 -22.98 7.42 -18.51
C ARG A 166 -23.19 6.84 -17.12
N ARG A 167 -22.11 6.43 -16.44
CA ARG A 167 -22.15 5.91 -15.06
C ARG A 167 -22.63 6.98 -14.07
N ARG A 168 -22.11 8.21 -14.16
CA ARG A 168 -22.60 9.37 -13.37
C ARG A 168 -24.09 9.64 -13.64
N GLN A 169 -24.52 9.50 -14.89
CA GLN A 169 -25.91 9.67 -15.27
C GLN A 169 -26.79 8.53 -14.71
N PHE A 170 -26.32 7.29 -14.71
CA PHE A 170 -27.04 6.14 -14.14
C PHE A 170 -27.19 6.24 -12.62
N ASP A 171 -26.16 6.70 -11.93
CA ASP A 171 -26.21 7.02 -10.50
C ASP A 171 -27.29 8.07 -10.18
N LYS A 172 -27.34 9.16 -10.96
CA LYS A 172 -28.40 10.18 -10.85
C LYS A 172 -29.79 9.61 -11.16
N GLU A 173 -29.91 8.76 -12.17
CA GLU A 173 -31.17 8.10 -12.55
C GLU A 173 -31.70 7.22 -11.41
N LEU A 174 -30.87 6.33 -10.85
CA LEU A 174 -31.29 5.47 -9.73
C LEU A 174 -31.56 6.28 -8.46
N THR A 175 -30.73 7.27 -8.15
CA THR A 175 -30.95 8.18 -7.02
C THR A 175 -32.31 8.88 -7.13
N SER A 176 -32.71 9.31 -8.34
CA SER A 176 -34.02 9.94 -8.57
C SER A 176 -35.20 8.97 -8.44
N GLN A 177 -34.97 7.66 -8.57
CA GLN A 177 -35.98 6.60 -8.49
C GLN A 177 -36.01 5.90 -7.12
N MET A 178 -35.22 6.37 -6.14
CA MET A 178 -35.13 5.79 -4.79
C MET A 178 -36.51 5.63 -4.11
N GLU A 179 -37.36 6.67 -4.14
CA GLU A 179 -38.70 6.60 -3.54
C GLU A 179 -39.58 5.52 -4.19
N VAL A 180 -39.47 5.33 -5.52
CA VAL A 180 -40.19 4.29 -6.25
C VAL A 180 -39.71 2.91 -5.81
N ALA A 181 -38.39 2.71 -5.72
CA ALA A 181 -37.82 1.45 -5.23
C ALA A 181 -38.29 1.12 -3.80
N LEU A 182 -38.26 2.09 -2.88
CA LEU A 182 -38.73 1.89 -1.51
C LEU A 182 -40.22 1.55 -1.44
N ASN A 183 -41.05 2.13 -2.31
CA ASN A 183 -42.47 1.79 -2.40
C ASN A 183 -42.69 0.35 -2.89
N ILE A 184 -41.92 -0.11 -3.88
CA ILE A 184 -41.96 -1.51 -4.35
C ILE A 184 -41.57 -2.46 -3.21
N LEU A 185 -40.47 -2.17 -2.52
CA LEU A 185 -39.99 -2.98 -1.39
C LEU A 185 -41.01 -3.03 -0.25
N THR A 186 -41.65 -1.89 0.06
CA THR A 186 -42.70 -1.81 1.09
C THR A 186 -43.92 -2.64 0.71
N ALA A 187 -44.32 -2.65 -0.56
CA ALA A 187 -45.42 -3.51 -1.02
C ALA A 187 -45.06 -5.00 -0.90
N CYS A 188 -43.83 -5.37 -1.27
CA CYS A 188 -43.33 -6.76 -1.17
C CYS A 188 -43.20 -7.24 0.28
N LEU A 189 -43.02 -6.34 1.24
CA LEU A 189 -42.94 -6.65 2.67
C LEU A 189 -44.20 -7.35 3.23
N SER A 190 -45.34 -7.19 2.55
CA SER A 190 -46.58 -7.89 2.88
C SER A 190 -46.53 -9.40 2.62
N ILE A 191 -45.55 -9.87 1.84
CA ILE A 191 -45.34 -11.28 1.50
C ILE A 191 -44.28 -11.84 2.46
N ASN A 192 -44.69 -12.69 3.40
CA ASN A 192 -43.82 -13.16 4.49
C ASN A 192 -42.57 -13.91 3.99
N GLU A 193 -42.69 -14.68 2.91
CA GLU A 193 -41.62 -15.50 2.34
C GLU A 193 -40.51 -14.66 1.67
N LEU A 194 -40.78 -13.39 1.37
CA LEU A 194 -39.84 -12.49 0.69
C LEU A 194 -39.18 -11.47 1.63
N LYS A 195 -39.52 -11.49 2.93
CA LYS A 195 -39.07 -10.47 3.89
C LYS A 195 -37.54 -10.33 3.94
N GLU A 196 -36.83 -11.46 3.94
CA GLU A 196 -35.36 -11.48 3.93
C GLU A 196 -34.79 -10.79 2.69
N GLN A 197 -35.26 -11.19 1.50
CA GLN A 197 -34.85 -10.61 0.21
C GLN A 197 -35.21 -9.12 0.09
N VAL A 198 -36.34 -8.71 0.67
CA VAL A 198 -36.75 -7.30 0.72
C VAL A 198 -35.78 -6.48 1.59
N LEU A 199 -35.31 -7.03 2.71
CA LEU A 199 -34.33 -6.38 3.58
C LEU A 199 -32.95 -6.32 2.90
N GLU A 200 -32.51 -7.38 2.23
CA GLU A 200 -31.27 -7.39 1.44
C GLU A 200 -31.29 -6.33 0.32
N ALA A 201 -32.40 -6.28 -0.43
CA ALA A 201 -32.62 -5.25 -1.44
C ALA A 201 -32.55 -3.86 -0.80
N PHE A 202 -33.25 -3.64 0.31
CA PHE A 202 -33.23 -2.35 1.00
C PHE A 202 -31.81 -1.94 1.43
N ALA A 203 -31.00 -2.87 1.97
CA ALA A 203 -29.61 -2.62 2.32
C ALA A 203 -28.78 -2.19 1.09
N SER A 204 -28.95 -2.86 -0.05
CA SER A 204 -28.29 -2.49 -1.31
C SER A 204 -28.62 -1.07 -1.77
N TRP A 205 -29.90 -0.68 -1.71
CA TRP A 205 -30.36 0.67 -2.10
C TRP A 205 -29.82 1.78 -1.19
N LEU A 206 -29.62 1.50 0.10
CA LEU A 206 -29.04 2.47 1.04
C LEU A 206 -27.59 2.84 0.69
N ARG A 207 -26.85 1.99 -0.03
CA ARG A 207 -25.47 2.28 -0.45
C ARG A 207 -25.33 3.46 -1.41
N LEU A 208 -26.41 3.86 -2.09
CA LEU A 208 -26.42 5.07 -2.93
C LEU A 208 -26.30 6.36 -2.11
N LYS A 209 -26.47 6.31 -0.77
CA LYS A 209 -26.16 7.40 0.18
C LYS A 209 -26.77 8.78 -0.15
N HIS A 210 -27.93 8.80 -0.80
CA HIS A 210 -28.57 10.03 -1.29
C HIS A 210 -30.08 10.09 -1.02
N GLY A 211 -30.61 11.32 -0.97
CA GLY A 211 -32.00 11.63 -1.33
C GLY A 211 -33.05 11.68 -0.21
N ILE A 212 -32.93 10.89 0.87
CA ILE A 212 -34.04 10.76 1.83
C ILE A 212 -33.67 11.38 3.20
N PRO A 213 -34.46 12.34 3.70
CA PRO A 213 -34.27 12.88 5.04
C PRO A 213 -34.41 11.79 6.11
N GLY A 214 -33.56 11.84 7.15
CA GLY A 214 -33.61 10.87 8.25
C GLY A 214 -34.97 10.79 8.93
N SER A 215 -35.74 11.89 8.98
CA SER A 215 -37.10 11.89 9.52
C SER A 215 -38.07 10.99 8.75
N VAL A 216 -37.91 10.87 7.43
CA VAL A 216 -38.75 10.00 6.60
C VAL A 216 -38.36 8.54 6.84
N LEU A 217 -37.07 8.22 6.78
CA LEU A 217 -36.55 6.86 7.04
C LEU A 217 -36.88 6.37 8.45
N ALA A 218 -36.79 7.23 9.47
CA ALA A 218 -37.09 6.88 10.86
C ALA A 218 -38.51 6.32 11.05
N SER A 219 -39.46 6.76 10.23
CA SER A 219 -40.85 6.32 10.26
C SER A 219 -41.19 5.28 9.19
N HIS A 220 -40.23 4.90 8.35
CA HIS A 220 -40.47 4.08 7.17
C HIS A 220 -40.72 2.60 7.56
N PRO A 221 -41.72 1.92 6.97
CA PRO A 221 -42.06 0.53 7.32
C PRO A 221 -40.89 -0.47 7.20
N LEU A 222 -40.02 -0.30 6.21
CA LEU A 222 -38.82 -1.13 6.02
C LEU A 222 -37.85 -0.99 7.21
N VAL A 223 -37.62 0.24 7.69
CA VAL A 223 -36.75 0.50 8.85
C VAL A 223 -37.37 -0.09 10.11
N LEU A 224 -38.66 0.14 10.34
CA LEU A 224 -39.37 -0.42 11.50
C LEU A 224 -39.38 -1.96 11.51
N THR A 225 -39.49 -2.58 10.33
CA THR A 225 -39.44 -4.04 10.19
C THR A 225 -38.04 -4.59 10.44
N ALA A 226 -36.99 -3.96 9.92
CA ALA A 226 -35.61 -4.33 10.23
C ALA A 226 -35.34 -4.23 11.75
N LEU A 227 -35.72 -3.11 12.36
CA LEU A 227 -35.51 -2.88 13.81
C LEU A 227 -36.27 -3.87 14.70
N SER A 228 -37.49 -4.27 14.31
CA SER A 228 -38.27 -5.26 15.05
C SER A 228 -37.76 -6.69 14.83
N SER A 229 -37.09 -6.96 13.71
CA SER A 229 -36.62 -8.28 13.32
C SER A 229 -35.18 -8.58 13.77
N LEU A 230 -34.51 -7.67 14.47
CA LEU A 230 -33.16 -7.86 15.02
C LEU A 230 -33.03 -9.07 15.96
N ASN A 231 -34.11 -9.45 16.65
CA ASN A 231 -34.13 -10.62 17.56
C ASN A 231 -34.77 -11.87 16.91
N SER A 232 -35.04 -11.84 15.61
CA SER A 232 -35.64 -12.96 14.88
C SER A 232 -34.57 -13.96 14.45
N GLU A 233 -34.76 -15.26 14.68
CA GLU A 233 -33.83 -16.30 14.24
C GLU A 233 -33.67 -16.36 12.71
N LEU A 234 -34.70 -15.97 11.95
CA LEU A 234 -34.69 -16.08 10.47
C LEU A 234 -34.29 -14.78 9.76
N LEU A 235 -34.47 -13.62 10.41
CA LEU A 235 -34.31 -12.31 9.77
C LEU A 235 -33.20 -11.46 10.40
N SER A 236 -32.50 -11.96 11.42
CA SER A 236 -31.48 -11.22 12.15
C SER A 236 -30.36 -10.74 11.23
N GLU A 237 -29.78 -11.60 10.41
CA GLU A 237 -28.65 -11.27 9.52
C GLU A 237 -29.02 -10.17 8.51
N ALA A 238 -30.11 -10.35 7.77
CA ALA A 238 -30.60 -9.34 6.83
C ALA A 238 -30.93 -8.02 7.54
N SER A 239 -31.49 -8.07 8.76
CA SER A 239 -31.76 -6.88 9.56
C SER A 239 -30.49 -6.18 10.02
N VAL A 240 -29.47 -6.93 10.48
CA VAL A 240 -28.14 -6.40 10.85
C VAL A 240 -27.51 -5.68 9.67
N ASN A 241 -27.55 -6.26 8.47
CA ASN A 241 -27.04 -5.62 7.26
C ASN A 241 -27.77 -4.30 6.95
N VAL A 242 -29.10 -4.27 7.06
CA VAL A 242 -29.88 -3.02 6.90
C VAL A 242 -29.49 -1.97 7.94
N ILE A 243 -29.39 -2.35 9.22
CA ILE A 243 -29.06 -1.39 10.28
C ILE A 243 -27.63 -0.85 10.12
N SER A 244 -26.67 -1.71 9.77
CA SER A 244 -25.30 -1.33 9.44
C SER A 244 -25.25 -0.28 8.30
N GLU A 245 -25.95 -0.55 7.19
CA GLU A 245 -26.03 0.39 6.07
C GLU A 245 -26.77 1.69 6.43
N LEU A 246 -27.80 1.64 7.29
CA LEU A 246 -28.48 2.85 7.80
C LEU A 246 -27.55 3.69 8.69
N ILE A 247 -26.72 3.07 9.53
CA ILE A 247 -25.71 3.76 10.33
C ILE A 247 -24.74 4.50 9.39
N HIS A 248 -24.19 3.81 8.39
CA HIS A 248 -23.32 4.44 7.39
C HIS A 248 -24.02 5.51 6.56
N TYR A 249 -25.32 5.33 6.24
CA TYR A 249 -26.14 6.31 5.55
C TYR A 249 -26.24 7.62 6.33
N THR A 250 -26.45 7.54 7.65
CA THR A 250 -26.55 8.73 8.50
C THR A 250 -25.23 9.49 8.66
N ALA A 251 -24.09 8.81 8.52
CA ALA A 251 -22.76 9.40 8.61
C ALA A 251 -22.22 9.89 7.25
N ALA A 252 -22.76 9.41 6.13
CA ALA A 252 -22.40 9.89 4.81
C ALA A 252 -22.73 11.39 4.68
N GLY A 253 -21.74 12.19 4.25
CA GLY A 253 -21.80 13.65 4.14
C GLY A 253 -22.84 14.18 3.16
N SER A 254 -24.11 14.01 3.48
CA SER A 254 -25.24 14.62 2.79
C SER A 254 -25.23 16.14 3.00
N SER A 255 -25.76 16.89 2.04
CA SER A 255 -25.66 18.35 1.90
C SER A 255 -26.24 19.20 3.05
N GLY A 256 -26.64 18.59 4.17
CA GLY A 256 -27.10 19.24 5.39
C GLY A 256 -26.42 18.76 6.69
N GLY A 257 -25.36 17.93 6.60
CA GLY A 257 -24.64 17.39 7.75
C GLY A 257 -25.45 16.44 8.64
N VAL A 258 -24.84 15.99 9.73
CA VAL A 258 -25.43 15.04 10.71
C VAL A 258 -26.79 15.51 11.26
N THR A 259 -27.02 16.82 11.32
CA THR A 259 -28.27 17.42 11.83
C THR A 259 -29.53 17.00 11.08
N VAL A 260 -29.45 16.77 9.76
CA VAL A 260 -30.60 16.31 8.96
C VAL A 260 -30.92 14.83 9.23
N GLN A 261 -29.93 14.07 9.68
CA GLN A 261 -30.04 12.63 9.92
C GLN A 261 -30.32 12.29 11.39
N MET A 262 -30.24 13.26 12.30
CA MET A 262 -30.49 13.08 13.74
C MET A 262 -31.79 12.36 14.10
N PRO A 263 -32.95 12.62 13.45
CA PRO A 263 -34.17 11.88 13.75
C PRO A 263 -34.04 10.36 13.54
N LEU A 264 -33.25 9.94 12.54
CA LEU A 264 -32.99 8.52 12.29
C LEU A 264 -32.02 7.96 13.34
N ILE A 265 -30.94 8.69 13.66
CA ILE A 265 -29.98 8.31 14.71
C ILE A 265 -30.70 8.08 16.05
N GLN A 266 -31.65 8.94 16.42
CA GLN A 266 -32.46 8.83 17.64
C GLN A 266 -33.33 7.57 17.71
N VAL A 267 -33.66 6.96 16.57
CA VAL A 267 -34.41 5.69 16.49
C VAL A 267 -33.46 4.48 16.47
N LEU A 268 -32.35 4.58 15.73
CA LEU A 268 -31.38 3.48 15.57
C LEU A 268 -30.62 3.19 16.86
N VAL A 269 -30.02 4.21 17.47
CA VAL A 269 -29.10 4.04 18.61
C VAL A 269 -29.77 3.30 19.79
N PRO A 270 -30.97 3.68 20.27
CA PRO A 270 -31.60 2.97 21.39
C PRO A 270 -31.91 1.50 21.06
N LYS A 271 -32.25 1.19 19.80
CA LYS A 271 -32.56 -0.18 19.37
C LYS A 271 -31.32 -1.05 19.31
N VAL A 272 -30.20 -0.54 18.81
CA VAL A 272 -28.90 -1.24 18.86
C VAL A 272 -28.46 -1.41 20.31
N MET A 273 -28.58 -0.38 21.16
CA MET A 273 -28.21 -0.45 22.57
C MET A 273 -29.01 -1.50 23.36
N ASN A 274 -30.24 -1.85 22.97
CA ASN A 274 -31.00 -2.93 23.60
C ASN A 274 -30.37 -4.33 23.38
N LEU A 275 -29.53 -4.49 22.35
CA LEU A 275 -28.80 -5.74 22.08
C LEU A 275 -27.58 -5.91 22.98
N LYS A 276 -27.18 -4.88 23.73
CA LYS A 276 -25.98 -4.89 24.58
C LYS A 276 -25.92 -6.11 25.51
N ALA A 277 -27.05 -6.50 26.09
CA ALA A 277 -27.09 -7.65 27.01
C ALA A 277 -26.72 -8.98 26.33
N GLN A 278 -26.97 -9.11 25.02
CA GLN A 278 -26.69 -10.32 24.23
C GLN A 278 -25.19 -10.53 23.98
N LEU A 279 -24.38 -9.47 24.06
CA LEU A 279 -22.91 -9.59 23.97
C LEU A 279 -22.30 -10.45 25.08
N ARG A 280 -23.02 -10.63 26.20
CA ARG A 280 -22.60 -11.43 27.36
C ARG A 280 -23.40 -12.72 27.53
N ASP A 281 -24.32 -13.00 26.61
CA ASP A 281 -25.20 -14.15 26.71
C ASP A 281 -24.49 -15.41 26.24
N SER A 282 -24.10 -16.27 27.18
CA SER A 282 -23.42 -17.54 26.88
C SER A 282 -24.30 -18.55 26.14
N SER A 283 -25.60 -18.29 25.97
CA SER A 283 -26.51 -19.14 25.20
C SER A 283 -26.54 -18.79 23.71
N LYS A 284 -25.99 -17.65 23.31
CA LYS A 284 -25.91 -17.22 21.92
C LYS A 284 -24.73 -17.87 21.19
N ASP A 285 -24.95 -18.17 19.91
CA ASP A 285 -23.88 -18.65 19.04
C ASP A 285 -22.90 -17.52 18.73
N GLU A 286 -21.69 -17.90 18.38
CA GLU A 286 -20.56 -17.03 18.12
C GLU A 286 -20.81 -16.09 16.93
N GLU A 287 -21.44 -16.58 15.86
CA GLU A 287 -21.80 -15.77 14.69
C GLU A 287 -22.91 -14.74 15.01
N ASP A 288 -23.84 -15.06 15.91
CA ASP A 288 -24.86 -14.12 16.41
C ASP A 288 -24.18 -12.97 17.18
N VAL A 289 -23.27 -13.30 18.10
CA VAL A 289 -22.55 -12.29 18.90
C VAL A 289 -21.69 -11.41 17.99
N LYS A 290 -21.04 -12.01 16.98
CA LYS A 290 -20.24 -11.32 15.98
C LYS A 290 -21.06 -10.34 15.14
N ALA A 291 -22.27 -10.73 14.72
CA ALA A 291 -23.19 -9.83 14.00
C ALA A 291 -23.60 -8.62 14.85
N ILE A 292 -23.87 -8.83 16.14
CA ILE A 292 -24.21 -7.76 17.09
C ILE A 292 -22.99 -6.86 17.36
N ALA A 293 -21.80 -7.45 17.56
CA ALA A 293 -20.55 -6.72 17.76
C ALA A 293 -20.20 -5.82 16.57
N ARG A 294 -20.50 -6.27 15.34
CA ARG A 294 -20.37 -5.47 14.13
C ARG A 294 -21.26 -4.22 14.18
N LEU A 295 -22.52 -4.33 14.59
CA LEU A 295 -23.41 -3.16 14.72
C LEU A 295 -22.86 -2.13 15.73
N PHE A 296 -22.33 -2.59 16.86
CA PHE A 296 -21.70 -1.69 17.83
C PHE A 296 -20.47 -1.01 17.25
N SER A 297 -19.64 -1.76 16.52
CA SER A 297 -18.43 -1.24 15.87
C SER A 297 -18.77 -0.21 14.79
N ASP A 298 -19.72 -0.52 13.89
CA ASP A 298 -20.20 0.40 12.86
C ASP A 298 -20.78 1.69 13.47
N MET A 299 -21.53 1.57 14.58
CA MET A 299 -22.07 2.70 15.34
C MET A 299 -20.96 3.54 15.98
N GLY A 300 -19.94 2.90 16.54
CA GLY A 300 -18.76 3.56 17.09
C GLY A 300 -18.00 4.35 16.02
N ASP A 301 -17.66 3.69 14.92
CA ASP A 301 -16.88 4.26 13.81
C ASP A 301 -17.63 5.41 13.13
N SER A 302 -18.92 5.22 12.82
CA SER A 302 -19.72 6.19 12.08
C SER A 302 -20.07 7.45 12.90
N TYR A 303 -20.18 7.32 14.23
CA TYR A 303 -20.53 8.42 15.12
C TYR A 303 -19.39 8.89 16.01
N VAL A 304 -18.13 8.56 15.66
CA VAL A 304 -16.95 8.89 16.46
C VAL A 304 -16.85 10.38 16.82
N GLU A 305 -17.20 11.28 15.90
CA GLU A 305 -17.19 12.73 16.14
C GLU A 305 -18.24 13.16 17.18
N LEU A 306 -19.44 12.57 17.14
CA LEU A 306 -20.47 12.81 18.15
C LEU A 306 -20.07 12.20 19.49
N ILE A 307 -19.53 10.97 19.47
CA ILE A 307 -19.08 10.28 20.67
C ILE A 307 -18.00 11.11 21.37
N ALA A 308 -17.04 11.66 20.62
CA ALA A 308 -15.95 12.49 21.14
C ALA A 308 -16.41 13.74 21.91
N THR A 309 -17.69 14.15 21.83
CA THR A 309 -18.26 15.20 22.68
C THR A 309 -18.31 14.82 24.18
N GLY A 310 -18.37 13.51 24.47
CA GLY A 310 -18.39 12.98 25.83
C GLY A 310 -19.70 13.25 26.59
N SER A 311 -20.85 13.20 25.90
CA SER A 311 -22.16 13.21 26.56
C SER A 311 -22.44 11.90 27.31
N ASP A 312 -23.39 11.89 28.24
CA ASP A 312 -23.77 10.68 28.99
C ASP A 312 -24.21 9.55 28.04
N GLU A 313 -24.96 9.88 26.99
CA GLU A 313 -25.39 8.93 25.95
C GLU A 313 -24.21 8.37 25.15
N SER A 314 -23.24 9.22 24.80
CA SER A 314 -22.01 8.78 24.13
C SER A 314 -21.23 7.79 24.99
N MET A 315 -21.17 8.02 26.30
CA MET A 315 -20.46 7.13 27.22
C MET A 315 -21.16 5.76 27.37
N LEU A 316 -22.47 5.66 27.17
CA LEU A 316 -23.16 4.37 27.13
C LEU A 316 -22.71 3.53 25.92
N ILE A 317 -22.50 4.15 24.76
CA ILE A 317 -21.99 3.49 23.56
C ILE A 317 -20.55 3.00 23.80
N VAL A 318 -19.70 3.84 24.40
CA VAL A 318 -18.32 3.50 24.75
C VAL A 318 -18.27 2.29 25.69
N GLN A 319 -19.18 2.22 26.67
CA GLN A 319 -19.29 1.05 27.55
C GLN A 319 -19.69 -0.22 26.79
N ALA A 320 -20.57 -0.13 25.80
CA ALA A 320 -20.92 -1.29 24.96
C ALA A 320 -19.72 -1.73 24.09
N LEU A 321 -18.95 -0.78 23.56
CA LEU A 321 -17.72 -1.07 22.80
C LEU A 321 -16.64 -1.70 23.67
N LEU A 322 -16.52 -1.32 24.95
CA LEU A 322 -15.66 -2.01 25.91
C LEU A 322 -16.12 -3.45 26.18
N GLU A 323 -17.42 -3.71 26.17
CA GLU A 323 -17.95 -5.07 26.30
C GLU A 323 -17.58 -5.92 25.09
N VAL A 324 -17.69 -5.39 23.88
CA VAL A 324 -17.19 -6.07 22.67
C VAL A 324 -15.68 -6.32 22.78
N ALA A 325 -14.89 -5.31 23.16
CA ALA A 325 -13.44 -5.44 23.35
C ALA A 325 -13.04 -6.46 24.44
N SER A 326 -13.94 -6.75 25.39
CA SER A 326 -13.74 -7.72 26.46
C SER A 326 -14.03 -9.18 26.05
N HIS A 327 -14.65 -9.40 24.88
CA HIS A 327 -15.06 -10.73 24.42
C HIS A 327 -13.85 -11.68 24.28
N PRO A 328 -13.89 -12.94 24.75
CA PRO A 328 -12.74 -13.85 24.70
C PRO A 328 -12.15 -14.00 23.30
N GLU A 329 -13.01 -14.15 22.29
CA GLU A 329 -12.60 -14.30 20.90
C GLU A 329 -12.01 -13.03 20.30
N TYR A 330 -10.82 -13.16 19.70
CA TYR A 330 -10.05 -12.03 19.17
C TYR A 330 -10.77 -11.31 18.04
N TYR A 331 -11.32 -12.04 17.06
CA TYR A 331 -11.94 -11.45 15.87
C TYR A 331 -13.20 -10.64 16.20
N ILE A 332 -13.87 -10.90 17.33
CA ILE A 332 -14.96 -10.07 17.88
C ILE A 332 -14.39 -8.83 18.56
N ALA A 333 -13.43 -9.01 19.46
CA ALA A 333 -12.82 -7.90 20.19
C ALA A 333 -12.16 -6.86 19.26
N SER A 334 -11.49 -7.34 18.20
CA SER A 334 -10.76 -6.52 17.24
C SER A 334 -11.66 -5.65 16.36
N MET A 335 -12.97 -5.94 16.27
CA MET A 335 -13.91 -5.11 15.49
C MET A 335 -13.95 -3.66 16.00
N THR A 336 -13.68 -3.45 17.29
CA THR A 336 -13.68 -2.12 17.91
C THR A 336 -12.37 -1.35 17.78
N PHE A 337 -11.30 -1.96 17.26
CA PHE A 337 -9.97 -1.33 17.28
C PHE A 337 -9.90 -0.08 16.39
N ASN A 338 -10.58 -0.10 15.24
CA ASN A 338 -10.70 1.08 14.37
C ASN A 338 -11.39 2.26 15.07
N PHE A 339 -12.40 1.97 15.90
CA PHE A 339 -13.09 2.98 16.69
C PHE A 339 -12.14 3.60 17.71
N TRP A 340 -11.38 2.79 18.47
CA TRP A 340 -10.45 3.31 19.48
C TRP A 340 -9.35 4.18 18.87
N HIS A 341 -8.86 3.81 17.70
CA HIS A 341 -7.93 4.62 16.91
C HIS A 341 -8.58 5.94 16.46
N SER A 342 -9.74 5.87 15.83
CA SER A 342 -10.45 7.04 15.33
C SER A 342 -10.84 8.01 16.46
N LEU A 343 -11.25 7.47 17.61
CA LEU A 343 -11.58 8.26 18.80
C LEU A 343 -10.33 8.95 19.33
N GLN A 344 -9.19 8.27 19.43
CA GLN A 344 -7.96 8.91 19.92
C GLN A 344 -7.57 10.08 19.01
N VAL A 345 -7.61 9.88 17.69
CA VAL A 345 -7.31 10.94 16.73
C VAL A 345 -8.24 12.14 16.94
N ASN A 346 -9.54 11.93 17.12
CA ASN A 346 -10.49 13.02 17.40
C ASN A 346 -10.25 13.73 18.74
N LEU A 347 -9.75 13.01 19.75
CA LEU A 347 -9.45 13.57 21.07
C LEU A 347 -8.09 14.31 21.10
N THR A 348 -7.12 13.88 20.30
CA THR A 348 -5.74 14.39 20.35
C THR A 348 -5.41 15.37 19.23
N LYS A 349 -6.13 15.35 18.11
CA LYS A 349 -5.89 16.22 16.95
C LYS A 349 -5.95 17.70 17.34
N ARG A 350 -4.93 18.44 16.90
CA ARG A 350 -4.95 19.90 16.93
C ARG A 350 -5.71 20.40 15.70
N ASP A 351 -6.84 21.06 15.90
CA ASP A 351 -7.56 21.71 14.80
C ASP A 351 -6.75 22.91 14.28
N LEU A 352 -5.88 22.66 13.31
CA LEU A 352 -5.03 23.68 12.65
C LEU A 352 -5.83 24.68 11.78
N HIS A 353 -7.17 24.62 11.78
CA HIS A 353 -8.03 25.38 10.85
C HIS A 353 -9.05 26.32 11.48
N ILE A 354 -9.04 26.52 12.80
CA ILE A 354 -9.93 27.50 13.46
C ILE A 354 -9.10 28.69 13.94
N SER A 355 -8.66 29.55 13.01
CA SER A 355 -7.85 30.74 13.28
C SER A 355 -8.57 31.89 14.00
N PHE A 356 -9.80 31.67 14.49
CA PHE A 356 -10.65 32.72 15.07
C PHE A 356 -11.24 32.38 16.45
N VAL A 357 -10.91 31.23 17.07
CA VAL A 357 -11.35 30.90 18.44
C VAL A 357 -10.16 30.98 19.40
N ASN A 358 -10.41 31.53 20.59
CA ASN A 358 -9.42 31.69 21.66
C ASN A 358 -8.74 30.33 21.98
N GLU A 359 -7.44 30.19 21.70
CA GLU A 359 -6.66 28.95 21.86
C GLU A 359 -6.82 28.30 23.24
N SER A 360 -6.96 29.14 24.29
CA SER A 360 -7.19 28.68 25.66
C SER A 360 -8.49 27.90 25.85
N SER A 361 -9.55 28.25 25.11
CA SER A 361 -10.84 27.56 25.18
C SER A 361 -10.81 26.22 24.44
N ILE A 362 -10.06 26.12 23.33
CA ILE A 362 -9.90 24.89 22.56
C ILE A 362 -9.11 23.87 23.40
N GLU A 363 -8.02 24.32 24.02
CA GLU A 363 -7.20 23.45 24.88
C GLU A 363 -7.96 23.04 26.15
N ALA A 364 -8.80 23.92 26.73
CA ALA A 364 -9.65 23.57 27.86
C ALA A 364 -10.69 22.49 27.49
N GLU A 365 -11.35 22.61 26.34
CA GLU A 365 -12.32 21.62 25.86
C GLU A 365 -11.66 20.29 25.52
N ARG A 366 -10.47 20.32 24.90
CA ARG A 366 -9.66 19.13 24.64
C ARG A 366 -9.31 18.40 25.94
N ASN A 367 -8.81 19.12 26.93
CA ASN A 367 -8.48 18.55 28.24
C ASN A 367 -9.72 17.98 28.94
N ARG A 368 -10.88 18.66 28.85
CA ARG A 368 -12.16 18.12 29.35
C ARG A 368 -12.49 16.78 28.72
N ARG A 369 -12.44 16.67 27.39
CA ARG A 369 -12.73 15.42 26.66
C ARG A 369 -11.76 14.30 27.06
N LEU A 370 -10.47 14.58 27.09
CA LEU A 370 -9.45 13.60 27.53
C LEU A 370 -9.75 13.06 28.94
N GLN A 371 -10.15 13.92 29.88
CA GLN A 371 -10.53 13.48 31.23
C GLN A 371 -11.77 12.60 31.25
N VAL A 372 -12.78 12.90 30.44
CA VAL A 372 -14.01 12.11 30.33
C VAL A 372 -13.73 10.69 29.80
N PHE A 373 -12.87 10.56 28.79
CA PHE A 373 -12.54 9.27 28.16
C PHE A 373 -11.46 8.48 28.87
N ARG A 374 -10.74 9.09 29.83
CA ARG A 374 -9.64 8.44 30.56
C ARG A 374 -10.03 7.07 31.15
N PRO A 375 -11.14 6.90 31.89
CA PRO A 375 -11.46 5.61 32.51
C PRO A 375 -11.75 4.51 31.48
N ALA A 376 -12.27 4.88 30.30
CA ALA A 376 -12.54 3.94 29.23
C ALA A 376 -11.24 3.39 28.63
N TYR A 377 -10.26 4.25 28.36
CA TYR A 377 -8.95 3.83 27.86
C TYR A 377 -8.14 3.06 28.93
N GLU A 378 -8.24 3.41 30.22
CA GLU A 378 -7.62 2.62 31.30
C GLU A 378 -8.18 1.19 31.36
N SER A 379 -9.50 1.06 31.17
CA SER A 379 -10.19 -0.23 31.07
C SER A 379 -9.75 -0.98 29.81
N LEU A 380 -9.66 -0.30 28.66
CA LEU A 380 -9.23 -0.89 27.40
C LEU A 380 -7.83 -1.49 27.50
N VAL A 381 -6.86 -0.74 28.04
CA VAL A 381 -5.48 -1.24 28.26
C VAL A 381 -5.52 -2.53 29.09
N SER A 382 -6.30 -2.54 30.17
CA SER A 382 -6.42 -3.71 31.05
C SER A 382 -7.05 -4.91 30.34
N LEU A 383 -8.03 -4.68 29.46
CA LEU A 383 -8.74 -5.72 28.71
C LEU A 383 -7.91 -6.32 27.56
N VAL A 384 -7.11 -5.51 26.85
CA VAL A 384 -6.35 -6.03 25.70
C VAL A 384 -5.01 -6.64 26.08
N SER A 385 -4.45 -6.26 27.23
CA SER A 385 -3.09 -6.66 27.66
C SER A 385 -2.88 -8.16 27.85
N PHE A 386 -3.92 -8.94 28.14
CA PHE A 386 -3.74 -10.41 28.29
C PHE A 386 -3.69 -11.13 26.93
N ARG A 387 -4.20 -10.52 25.86
CA ARG A 387 -4.31 -11.15 24.52
C ARG A 387 -2.98 -11.30 23.80
N ILE A 388 -1.98 -10.55 24.24
CA ILE A 388 -0.61 -10.61 23.71
C ILE A 388 0.23 -11.69 24.41
N GLN A 389 -0.34 -12.40 25.38
CA GLN A 389 0.31 -13.51 26.07
C GLN A 389 0.45 -14.71 25.14
N TYR A 390 1.63 -15.32 25.15
CA TYR A 390 1.87 -16.58 24.45
C TYR A 390 0.87 -17.67 24.89
N PRO A 391 0.28 -18.42 23.94
CA PRO A 391 -0.62 -19.53 24.26
C PRO A 391 0.15 -20.70 24.90
N GLN A 392 -0.58 -21.63 25.54
CA GLN A 392 0.06 -22.71 26.29
C GLN A 392 0.74 -23.75 25.40
N ASP A 393 0.12 -23.99 24.25
CA ASP A 393 0.46 -24.89 23.16
C ASP A 393 1.27 -24.20 22.05
N TYR A 394 1.94 -23.07 22.35
CA TYR A 394 2.69 -22.28 21.35
C TYR A 394 3.68 -23.10 20.50
N GLN A 395 4.26 -24.16 21.06
CA GLN A 395 5.20 -25.03 20.34
C GLN A 395 4.53 -25.97 19.33
N ASP A 396 3.24 -26.25 19.53
CA ASP A 396 2.43 -27.19 18.74
C ASP A 396 1.55 -26.46 17.71
N LEU A 397 1.57 -25.12 17.68
CA LEU A 397 0.79 -24.31 16.75
C LEU A 397 1.21 -24.52 15.29
N SER A 398 0.23 -24.44 14.39
CA SER A 398 0.51 -24.44 12.96
C SER A 398 1.18 -23.12 12.52
N TYR A 399 1.79 -23.13 11.33
CA TYR A 399 2.39 -21.92 10.77
C TYR A 399 1.39 -20.77 10.61
N GLU A 400 0.13 -21.07 10.24
CA GLU A 400 -0.91 -20.05 10.10
C GLU A 400 -1.33 -19.50 11.46
N ASP A 401 -1.48 -20.34 12.49
CA ASP A 401 -1.83 -19.89 13.85
C ASP A 401 -0.72 -19.01 14.46
N LEU A 402 0.55 -19.35 14.22
CA LEU A 402 1.68 -18.52 14.63
C LEU A 402 1.65 -17.13 13.97
N LYS A 403 1.27 -17.08 12.69
CA LYS A 403 1.14 -15.83 11.94
C LYS A 403 -0.05 -15.01 12.43
N GLU A 404 -1.18 -15.64 12.70
CA GLU A 404 -2.38 -15.01 13.27
C GLU A 404 -2.10 -14.45 14.67
N PHE A 405 -1.45 -15.22 15.54
CA PHE A 405 -1.03 -14.75 16.86
C PHE A 405 -0.09 -13.55 16.76
N LYS A 406 0.86 -13.57 15.81
CA LYS A 406 1.75 -12.42 15.56
C LYS A 406 0.96 -11.17 15.11
N GLN A 407 -0.03 -11.33 14.24
CA GLN A 407 -0.92 -10.24 13.81
C GLN A 407 -1.74 -9.68 14.99
N THR A 408 -2.28 -10.56 15.82
CA THR A 408 -2.99 -10.21 17.07
C THR A 408 -2.11 -9.34 17.97
N ARG A 409 -0.85 -9.72 18.15
CA ARG A 409 0.10 -8.93 18.96
C ARG A 409 0.36 -7.54 18.41
N TYR A 410 0.47 -7.39 17.09
CA TYR A 410 0.65 -6.07 16.47
C TYR A 410 -0.60 -5.21 16.58
N ALA A 411 -1.78 -5.77 16.31
CA ALA A 411 -3.04 -5.05 16.44
C ALA A 411 -3.28 -4.55 17.88
N VAL A 412 -2.98 -5.37 18.90
CA VAL A 412 -3.08 -4.95 20.29
C VAL A 412 -2.01 -3.90 20.65
N ALA A 413 -0.79 -4.02 20.11
CA ALA A 413 0.24 -3.00 20.31
C ALA A 413 -0.21 -1.62 19.78
N ASP A 414 -0.86 -1.58 18.62
CA ASP A 414 -1.42 -0.35 18.05
C ASP A 414 -2.51 0.25 18.96
N VAL A 415 -3.40 -0.58 19.51
CA VAL A 415 -4.41 -0.13 20.50
C VAL A 415 -3.77 0.41 21.78
N LEU A 416 -2.69 -0.22 22.27
CA LEU A 416 -1.94 0.27 23.44
C LEU A 416 -1.26 1.61 23.17
N ILE A 417 -0.72 1.80 21.96
CA ILE A 417 -0.16 3.06 21.48
C ILE A 417 -1.24 4.15 21.43
N ASP A 418 -2.40 3.83 20.88
CA ASP A 418 -3.54 4.74 20.84
C ASP A 418 -4.00 5.11 22.26
N ALA A 419 -4.07 4.15 23.18
CA ALA A 419 -4.37 4.43 24.57
C ALA A 419 -3.31 5.30 25.26
N ALA A 420 -2.02 5.09 24.99
CA ALA A 420 -0.92 5.91 25.52
C ALA A 420 -0.98 7.37 25.04
N SER A 421 -1.50 7.61 23.83
CA SER A 421 -1.71 8.97 23.32
C SER A 421 -2.79 9.75 24.08
N VAL A 422 -3.80 9.07 24.62
CA VAL A 422 -4.92 9.66 25.38
C VAL A 422 -4.61 9.76 26.88
N LEU A 423 -4.11 8.66 27.47
CA LEU A 423 -3.81 8.59 28.90
C LEU A 423 -2.51 9.30 29.29
N GLY A 424 -1.61 9.46 28.32
CA GLY A 424 -0.20 9.79 28.53
C GLY A 424 0.63 8.53 28.81
N GLY A 425 1.88 8.51 28.33
CA GLY A 425 2.77 7.36 28.45
C GLY A 425 2.99 6.89 29.88
N ASP A 426 3.20 7.82 30.83
CA ASP A 426 3.48 7.48 32.22
C ASP A 426 2.29 6.81 32.93
N ALA A 427 1.05 7.21 32.59
CA ALA A 427 -0.16 6.59 33.14
C ALA A 427 -0.36 5.17 32.59
N THR A 428 -0.21 4.99 31.28
CA THR A 428 -0.29 3.67 30.65
C THR A 428 0.82 2.74 31.13
N LEU A 429 2.04 3.27 31.30
CA LEU A 429 3.17 2.54 31.87
C LEU A 429 2.85 2.04 33.29
N ARG A 430 2.20 2.86 34.12
CA ARG A 430 1.80 2.44 35.46
C ARG A 430 0.86 1.24 35.45
N ILE A 431 -0.14 1.23 34.55
CA ILE A 431 -1.10 0.11 34.40
C ILE A 431 -0.38 -1.17 33.98
N LEU A 432 0.47 -1.08 32.96
CA LEU A 432 1.22 -2.22 32.44
C LEU A 432 2.29 -2.72 33.44
N TYR A 433 2.90 -1.82 34.21
CA TYR A 433 3.84 -2.18 35.27
C TYR A 433 3.16 -2.96 36.40
N MET A 434 1.92 -2.61 36.78
CA MET A 434 1.19 -3.41 37.78
C MET A 434 1.02 -4.86 37.31
N LYS A 435 0.74 -5.08 36.02
CA LYS A 435 0.68 -6.42 35.43
C LYS A 435 2.04 -7.13 35.44
N LEU A 436 3.12 -6.39 35.17
CA LEU A 436 4.47 -6.93 35.25
C LEU A 436 4.84 -7.34 36.69
N ASP A 437 4.51 -6.52 37.68
CA ASP A 437 4.84 -6.79 39.09
C ASP A 437 4.04 -7.99 39.63
N GLU A 438 2.75 -8.08 39.27
CA GLU A 438 1.91 -9.26 39.52
C GLU A 438 2.50 -10.53 38.90
N ALA A 439 2.92 -10.46 37.64
CA ALA A 439 3.52 -11.60 36.93
C ALA A 439 4.91 -11.99 37.45
N ALA A 440 5.72 -11.01 37.86
CA ALA A 440 7.07 -11.24 38.38
C ALA A 440 7.06 -12.02 39.70
N ALA A 441 6.01 -11.87 40.52
CA ALA A 441 5.84 -12.67 41.73
C ALA A 441 5.72 -14.17 41.43
N CYS A 442 5.17 -14.54 40.27
CA CYS A 442 5.03 -15.93 39.83
C CYS A 442 6.33 -16.50 39.22
N CYS A 443 7.34 -15.67 38.96
CA CYS A 443 8.57 -16.01 38.21
C CYS A 443 9.74 -16.55 39.05
N GLN A 444 9.51 -16.96 40.30
CA GLN A 444 10.58 -17.26 41.27
C GLN A 444 11.31 -18.62 41.10
N ASN A 445 10.83 -19.54 40.24
CA ASN A 445 11.40 -20.89 40.06
C ASN A 445 11.68 -21.22 38.57
N GLU A 446 12.55 -22.19 38.28
CA GLU A 446 12.88 -22.60 36.89
C GLU A 446 11.69 -23.20 36.10
N LYS A 447 10.62 -23.63 36.78
CA LYS A 447 9.35 -24.07 36.17
C LYS A 447 8.29 -22.96 36.13
N SER A 448 8.67 -21.72 36.40
CA SER A 448 7.74 -20.60 36.50
C SER A 448 7.14 -20.18 35.17
N GLU A 449 5.93 -19.66 35.25
CA GLU A 449 5.18 -19.18 34.12
C GLU A 449 5.70 -17.80 33.65
N TRP A 450 6.57 -17.80 32.63
CA TRP A 450 7.19 -16.59 32.07
C TRP A 450 6.26 -15.76 31.18
N ARG A 451 5.18 -16.37 30.67
CA ARG A 451 4.31 -15.80 29.62
C ARG A 451 3.61 -14.50 30.05
N PRO A 452 3.03 -14.39 31.26
CA PRO A 452 2.41 -13.14 31.72
C PRO A 452 3.42 -12.00 31.87
N ALA A 453 4.63 -12.28 32.33
CA ALA A 453 5.69 -11.29 32.47
C ALA A 453 6.16 -10.79 31.10
N GLU A 454 6.30 -11.71 30.13
CA GLU A 454 6.62 -11.36 28.75
C GLU A 454 5.53 -10.52 28.09
N ALA A 455 4.25 -10.88 28.29
CA ALA A 455 3.11 -10.12 27.77
C ALA A 455 3.11 -8.68 28.28
N ALA A 456 3.28 -8.48 29.59
CA ALA A 456 3.36 -7.16 30.19
C ALA A 456 4.54 -6.35 29.62
N LEU A 457 5.72 -6.97 29.45
CA LEU A 457 6.88 -6.31 28.85
C LEU A 457 6.68 -5.95 27.38
N PHE A 458 6.00 -6.81 26.61
CA PHE A 458 5.66 -6.51 25.22
C PHE A 458 4.77 -5.26 25.15
N GLY A 459 3.78 -5.13 26.03
CA GLY A 459 2.96 -3.93 26.14
C GLY A 459 3.78 -2.70 26.55
N ILE A 460 4.65 -2.82 27.56
CA ILE A 460 5.55 -1.72 28.00
C ILE A 460 6.47 -1.27 26.87
N ARG A 461 6.98 -2.21 26.07
CA ARG A 461 7.78 -1.92 24.88
C ARG A 461 6.97 -1.20 23.81
N ALA A 462 5.74 -1.61 23.56
CA ALA A 462 4.89 -1.02 22.52
C ALA A 462 4.69 0.49 22.72
N ILE A 463 4.54 0.94 23.97
CA ILE A 463 4.28 2.35 24.31
C ILE A 463 5.54 3.20 24.52
N SER A 464 6.74 2.66 24.28
CA SER A 464 7.99 3.29 24.72
C SER A 464 8.22 4.70 24.16
N SER A 465 7.68 5.02 22.97
CA SER A 465 7.79 6.33 22.35
C SER A 465 6.96 7.43 23.04
N TYR A 466 6.00 7.06 23.88
CA TYR A 466 5.11 7.98 24.62
C TYR A 466 5.57 8.23 26.06
N VAL A 467 6.41 7.35 26.61
CA VAL A 467 6.93 7.49 27.97
C VAL A 467 8.04 8.54 28.00
N SER A 468 8.02 9.38 29.02
CA SER A 468 9.04 10.41 29.19
C SER A 468 10.44 9.82 29.39
N ALA A 469 11.45 10.38 28.72
CA ALA A 469 12.85 9.97 28.92
C ALA A 469 13.38 10.27 30.34
N VAL A 470 12.66 11.09 31.11
CA VAL A 470 13.00 11.44 32.51
C VAL A 470 11.97 10.91 33.51
N GLU A 471 11.15 9.91 33.12
CA GLU A 471 10.19 9.27 34.01
C GLU A 471 10.93 8.68 35.23
N ALA A 472 10.54 9.08 36.45
CA ALA A 472 11.31 8.82 37.66
C ALA A 472 10.61 7.88 38.65
N GLU A 473 9.34 7.52 38.44
CA GLU A 473 8.56 6.75 39.41
C GLU A 473 8.49 5.25 39.08
N VAL A 474 8.19 4.91 37.82
CA VAL A 474 7.85 3.54 37.40
C VAL A 474 8.99 2.88 36.64
N MET A 475 9.65 3.59 35.74
CA MET A 475 10.71 3.09 34.88
C MET A 475 11.94 2.58 35.65
N PRO A 476 12.41 3.24 36.74
CA PRO A 476 13.45 2.64 37.59
C PRO A 476 13.04 1.27 38.15
N LYS A 477 11.76 1.10 38.50
CA LYS A 477 11.24 -0.17 39.03
C LYS A 477 11.14 -1.23 37.94
N VAL A 478 10.74 -0.84 36.73
CA VAL A 478 10.76 -1.73 35.57
C VAL A 478 12.19 -2.23 35.34
N MET A 479 13.18 -1.33 35.31
CA MET A 479 14.59 -1.70 35.11
C MET A 479 15.12 -2.63 36.23
N ASP A 480 14.81 -2.38 37.51
CA ASP A 480 15.15 -3.29 38.61
C ASP A 480 14.52 -4.69 38.45
N ARG A 481 13.30 -4.75 37.92
CA ARG A 481 12.62 -6.03 37.64
C ARG A 481 13.29 -6.79 36.48
N LEU A 482 13.67 -6.10 35.40
CA LEU A 482 14.34 -6.73 34.25
C LEU A 482 15.61 -7.49 34.66
N LEU A 483 16.36 -6.97 35.64
CA LEU A 483 17.58 -7.58 36.17
C LEU A 483 17.34 -8.91 36.92
N LYS A 484 16.09 -9.20 37.32
CA LYS A 484 15.71 -10.35 38.16
C LYS A 484 14.89 -11.40 37.42
N LEU A 485 14.50 -11.13 36.17
CA LEU A 485 13.68 -12.04 35.37
C LEU A 485 14.46 -13.27 34.91
N PRO A 486 13.80 -14.43 34.76
CA PRO A 486 14.46 -15.65 34.28
C PRO A 486 14.90 -15.51 32.82
N GLN A 487 16.01 -16.17 32.48
CA GLN A 487 16.60 -16.12 31.13
C GLN A 487 15.95 -17.14 30.16
N HIS A 488 14.61 -17.17 30.10
CA HIS A 488 13.89 -17.96 29.11
C HIS A 488 14.02 -17.30 27.72
N PRO A 489 14.27 -18.02 26.61
CA PRO A 489 14.63 -17.40 25.31
C PRO A 489 13.66 -16.32 24.81
N GLN A 490 12.35 -16.59 24.78
CA GLN A 490 11.31 -15.65 24.32
C GLN A 490 11.18 -14.45 25.26
N LEU A 491 11.25 -14.67 26.57
CA LEU A 491 11.22 -13.58 27.55
C LEU A 491 12.47 -12.70 27.41
N LEU A 492 13.65 -13.31 27.30
CA LEU A 492 14.93 -12.62 27.15
C LEU A 492 14.96 -11.80 25.86
N GLN A 493 14.40 -12.31 24.76
CA GLN A 493 14.21 -11.56 23.52
C GLN A 493 13.41 -10.27 23.78
N THR A 494 12.26 -10.36 24.46
CA THR A 494 11.42 -9.21 24.80
C THR A 494 12.09 -8.28 25.80
N VAL A 495 12.86 -8.79 26.77
CA VAL A 495 13.68 -8.00 27.69
C VAL A 495 14.72 -7.18 26.94
N CYS A 496 15.51 -7.80 26.06
CA CYS A 496 16.50 -7.11 25.23
C CYS A 496 15.85 -5.99 24.42
N LEU A 497 14.75 -6.28 23.73
CA LEU A 497 14.06 -5.28 22.92
C LEU A 497 13.42 -4.16 23.76
N THR A 498 12.97 -4.45 24.97
CA THR A 498 12.45 -3.44 25.93
C THR A 498 13.58 -2.53 26.39
N ILE A 499 14.73 -3.10 26.78
CA ILE A 499 15.93 -2.35 27.13
C ILE A 499 16.31 -1.38 26.01
N GLY A 500 16.38 -1.88 24.77
CA GLY A 500 16.69 -1.07 23.60
C GLY A 500 15.66 0.02 23.34
N ALA A 501 14.37 -0.27 23.55
CA ALA A 501 13.29 0.71 23.38
C ALA A 501 13.34 1.88 24.38
N TYR A 502 13.96 1.68 25.55
CA TYR A 502 14.14 2.67 26.61
C TYR A 502 15.59 3.17 26.73
N SER A 503 16.41 3.03 25.69
CA SER A 503 17.80 3.54 25.65
C SER A 503 17.90 5.05 25.90
N LYS A 504 16.95 5.85 25.41
CA LYS A 504 16.88 7.30 25.70
C LYS A 504 16.70 7.60 27.18
N TRP A 505 15.94 6.75 27.88
CA TRP A 505 15.76 6.87 29.32
C TRP A 505 17.04 6.49 30.07
N LEU A 506 17.76 5.45 29.62
CA LEU A 506 19.08 5.08 30.16
C LEU A 506 20.10 6.22 30.02
N ASP A 507 20.01 7.00 28.94
CA ASP A 507 20.80 8.21 28.78
C ASP A 507 20.31 9.33 29.73
N ALA A 508 19.05 9.76 29.62
CA ALA A 508 18.60 10.99 30.28
C ALA A 508 18.38 10.88 31.80
N ALA A 509 17.98 9.71 32.33
CA ALA A 509 17.59 9.57 33.72
C ALA A 509 18.79 9.52 34.69
N PRO A 510 18.73 10.16 35.88
CA PRO A 510 19.86 10.18 36.83
C PRO A 510 20.37 8.80 37.27
N GLY A 511 19.49 7.79 37.34
CA GLY A 511 19.85 6.41 37.68
C GLY A 511 20.30 5.55 36.50
N GLY A 512 20.06 5.98 35.26
CA GLY A 512 20.33 5.21 34.04
C GLY A 512 21.80 4.79 33.89
N PRO A 513 22.78 5.72 34.02
CA PRO A 513 24.20 5.38 33.88
C PRO A 513 24.69 4.32 34.87
N SER A 514 24.10 4.25 36.07
CA SER A 514 24.51 3.30 37.11
C SER A 514 24.13 1.86 36.80
N ILE A 515 23.04 1.65 36.04
CA ILE A 515 22.55 0.31 35.66
C ILE A 515 23.06 -0.15 34.29
N LEU A 516 23.67 0.74 33.52
CA LEU A 516 24.15 0.48 32.16
C LEU A 516 25.08 -0.75 32.06
N PRO A 517 26.05 -0.99 32.98
CA PRO A 517 26.86 -2.20 32.95
C PRO A 517 26.03 -3.48 33.07
N SER A 518 25.10 -3.53 34.01
CA SER A 518 24.22 -4.70 34.23
C SER A 518 23.27 -4.94 33.05
N VAL A 519 22.83 -3.87 32.40
CA VAL A 519 22.06 -3.94 31.16
C VAL A 519 22.90 -4.54 30.02
N LEU A 520 24.16 -4.13 29.87
CA LEU A 520 25.07 -4.72 28.88
C LEU A 520 25.34 -6.20 29.15
N ASP A 521 25.43 -6.61 30.43
CA ASP A 521 25.55 -8.03 30.80
C ASP A 521 24.34 -8.85 30.35
N ILE A 522 23.12 -8.31 30.48
CA ILE A 522 21.90 -8.95 29.95
C ILE A 522 22.00 -9.10 28.43
N LEU A 523 22.42 -8.06 27.71
CA LEU A 523 22.54 -8.13 26.25
C LEU A 523 23.58 -9.16 25.81
N MET A 524 24.73 -9.24 26.50
CA MET A 524 25.74 -10.27 26.24
C MET A 524 25.20 -11.68 26.51
N SER A 525 24.37 -11.85 27.55
CA SER A 525 23.65 -13.10 27.80
C SER A 525 22.67 -13.42 26.67
N GLY A 526 21.89 -12.43 26.23
CA GLY A 526 20.97 -12.53 25.10
C GLY A 526 21.66 -12.95 23.81
N MET A 527 22.87 -12.46 23.55
CA MET A 527 23.71 -12.87 22.41
C MET A 527 24.13 -14.34 22.47
N GLY A 528 24.13 -14.99 23.64
CA GLY A 528 24.56 -16.37 23.81
C GLY A 528 23.47 -17.44 23.87
N VAL A 529 22.22 -17.07 24.21
CA VAL A 529 21.14 -18.03 24.51
C VAL A 529 20.51 -18.64 23.25
N SER A 530 19.91 -17.83 22.37
CA SER A 530 19.32 -18.27 21.09
C SER A 530 19.61 -17.26 19.97
N GLU A 531 19.35 -17.65 18.71
CA GLU A 531 19.51 -16.74 17.57
C GLU A 531 18.51 -15.56 17.65
N ASP A 532 17.25 -15.84 18.02
CA ASP A 532 16.22 -14.80 18.19
C ASP A 532 16.57 -13.79 19.29
N SER A 533 17.10 -14.28 20.43
CA SER A 533 17.54 -13.41 21.51
C SER A 533 18.83 -12.65 21.15
N ALA A 534 19.70 -13.24 20.32
CA ALA A 534 20.90 -12.60 19.83
C ALA A 534 20.60 -11.46 18.86
N ALA A 535 19.67 -11.66 17.93
CA ALA A 535 19.18 -10.60 17.04
C ALA A 535 18.57 -9.44 17.84
N ALA A 536 17.71 -9.76 18.82
CA ALA A 536 17.14 -8.77 19.73
C ALA A 536 18.20 -8.01 20.54
N ALA A 537 19.20 -8.71 21.07
CA ALA A 537 20.28 -8.11 21.83
C ALA A 537 21.17 -7.20 20.95
N ALA A 538 21.44 -7.60 19.71
CA ALA A 538 22.19 -6.78 18.75
C ALA A 538 21.47 -5.47 18.42
N VAL A 539 20.15 -5.51 18.19
CA VAL A 539 19.31 -4.32 17.97
C VAL A 539 19.32 -3.40 19.20
N ALA A 540 19.16 -3.98 20.39
CA ALA A 540 19.16 -3.22 21.64
C ALA A 540 20.53 -2.59 21.93
N PHE A 541 21.62 -3.33 21.70
CA PHE A 541 22.99 -2.82 21.83
C PHE A 541 23.22 -1.62 20.92
N ARG A 542 22.74 -1.68 19.68
CA ARG A 542 22.79 -0.55 18.76
C ARG A 542 22.02 0.66 19.27
N GLN A 543 20.80 0.49 19.79
CA GLN A 543 19.98 1.59 20.31
C GLN A 543 20.63 2.25 21.53
N ILE A 544 21.17 1.45 22.47
CA ILE A 544 21.93 1.94 23.61
C ILE A 544 23.15 2.73 23.13
N CYS A 545 23.95 2.17 22.22
CA CYS A 545 25.12 2.86 21.71
C CYS A 545 24.77 4.16 20.98
N ASP A 546 23.66 4.21 20.26
CA ASP A 546 23.19 5.43 19.59
C ASP A 546 22.80 6.52 20.60
N ASP A 547 21.95 6.19 21.57
CA ASP A 547 21.44 7.19 22.53
C ASP A 547 22.47 7.55 23.63
N CYS A 548 23.25 6.58 24.11
CA CYS A 548 24.22 6.76 25.20
C CYS A 548 25.66 7.01 24.72
N ARG A 549 25.89 7.28 23.42
CA ARG A 549 27.22 7.39 22.78
C ARG A 549 28.23 8.23 23.56
N LEU A 550 27.84 9.42 24.03
CA LEU A 550 28.72 10.33 24.77
C LEU A 550 29.25 9.72 26.07
N LYS A 551 28.40 8.95 26.78
CA LYS A 551 28.76 8.28 28.04
C LYS A 551 29.60 7.03 27.79
N LEU A 552 29.42 6.42 26.62
CA LEU A 552 30.09 5.19 26.23
C LEU A 552 31.51 5.41 25.65
N CYS A 553 31.88 6.64 25.28
CA CYS A 553 33.24 6.98 24.83
C CYS A 553 34.35 6.54 25.81
N GLY A 554 34.06 6.50 27.12
CA GLY A 554 35.01 6.06 28.14
C GLY A 554 35.18 4.54 28.27
N CYS A 555 34.35 3.74 27.60
CA CYS A 555 34.29 2.28 27.74
C CYS A 555 34.58 1.55 26.40
N LEU A 556 35.27 2.20 25.46
CA LEU A 556 35.49 1.67 24.10
C LEU A 556 36.10 0.27 24.08
N ASP A 557 37.09 -0.02 24.92
CA ASP A 557 37.77 -1.32 24.92
C ASP A 557 36.80 -2.49 25.19
N GLY A 558 35.86 -2.30 26.13
CA GLY A 558 34.82 -3.28 26.42
C GLY A 558 33.84 -3.47 25.26
N LEU A 559 33.47 -2.38 24.58
CA LEU A 559 32.58 -2.42 23.41
C LEU A 559 33.26 -3.08 22.21
N PHE A 560 34.55 -2.82 21.99
CA PHE A 560 35.35 -3.51 20.97
C PHE A 560 35.47 -5.00 21.29
N HIS A 561 35.65 -5.39 22.56
CA HIS A 561 35.66 -6.80 22.94
C HIS A 561 34.37 -7.54 22.56
N ILE A 562 33.20 -6.93 22.84
CA ILE A 562 31.90 -7.48 22.45
C ILE A 562 31.80 -7.62 20.92
N TYR A 563 32.22 -6.58 20.19
CA TYR A 563 32.22 -6.56 18.74
C TYR A 563 33.13 -7.64 18.13
N HIS A 564 34.38 -7.75 18.57
CA HIS A 564 35.32 -8.77 18.09
C HIS A 564 34.76 -10.18 18.30
N ARG A 565 34.19 -10.44 19.49
CA ARG A 565 33.57 -11.72 19.81
C ARG A 565 32.40 -12.05 18.87
N ALA A 566 31.53 -11.09 18.61
CA ALA A 566 30.37 -11.27 17.73
C ALA A 566 30.76 -11.38 16.24
N VAL A 567 31.78 -10.65 15.78
CA VAL A 567 32.17 -10.60 14.36
C VAL A 567 33.06 -11.76 13.93
N ASN A 568 33.98 -12.19 14.80
CA ASN A 568 34.89 -13.31 14.53
C ASN A 568 34.22 -14.67 14.78
N GLY A 569 33.02 -14.68 15.38
CA GLY A 569 32.35 -15.93 15.80
C GLY A 569 33.10 -16.66 16.92
N GLU A 570 33.95 -15.93 17.66
CA GLU A 570 34.72 -16.50 18.77
C GLU A 570 33.84 -16.56 20.02
N GLY A 571 33.74 -17.73 20.65
CA GLY A 571 32.98 -17.93 21.89
C GLY A 571 31.50 -18.27 21.71
N SER A 572 30.73 -18.20 22.80
CA SER A 572 29.34 -18.68 22.89
C SER A 572 28.27 -17.81 22.21
N PHE A 573 28.63 -16.82 21.40
CA PHE A 573 27.66 -15.91 20.78
C PHE A 573 27.02 -16.53 19.52
N LYS A 574 25.71 -16.37 19.39
CA LYS A 574 24.88 -16.87 18.28
C LYS A 574 24.42 -15.74 17.35
N VAL A 575 25.22 -14.67 17.25
CA VAL A 575 24.92 -13.48 16.43
C VAL A 575 25.18 -13.83 14.97
N SER A 576 24.16 -13.68 14.12
CA SER A 576 24.31 -13.92 12.69
C SER A 576 25.17 -12.84 12.03
N ALA A 577 25.66 -13.12 10.81
CA ALA A 577 26.38 -12.12 10.02
C ALA A 577 25.54 -10.85 9.77
N GLU A 578 24.23 -10.99 9.59
CA GLU A 578 23.30 -9.87 9.37
C GLU A 578 23.11 -9.06 10.66
N ASP A 579 22.89 -9.71 11.80
CA ASP A 579 22.75 -9.05 13.10
C ASP A 579 24.05 -8.36 13.54
N SER A 580 25.21 -8.89 13.14
CA SER A 580 26.51 -8.26 13.42
C SER A 580 26.63 -6.85 12.84
N LEU A 581 25.86 -6.51 11.80
CA LEU A 581 25.81 -5.15 11.24
C LEU A 581 25.26 -4.13 12.24
N HIS A 582 24.38 -4.54 13.16
CA HIS A 582 23.90 -3.65 14.23
C HIS A 582 25.03 -3.26 15.18
N LEU A 583 25.98 -4.17 15.47
CA LEU A 583 27.13 -3.87 16.31
C LEU A 583 28.13 -2.96 15.58
N VAL A 584 28.30 -3.14 14.26
CA VAL A 584 29.10 -2.23 13.43
C VAL A 584 28.50 -0.82 13.44
N GLU A 585 27.18 -0.71 13.22
CA GLU A 585 26.46 0.58 13.30
C GLU A 585 26.64 1.23 14.68
N ALA A 586 26.47 0.43 15.74
CA ALA A 586 26.59 0.87 17.13
C ALA A 586 27.94 1.54 17.39
N LEU A 587 29.04 0.83 17.11
CA LEU A 587 30.39 1.35 17.34
C LEU A 587 30.71 2.53 16.42
N SER A 588 30.24 2.51 15.18
CA SER A 588 30.45 3.62 14.23
C SER A 588 29.86 4.95 14.76
N LYS A 589 28.68 4.87 15.39
CA LYS A 589 28.04 6.04 16.02
C LYS A 589 28.76 6.51 17.28
N VAL A 590 29.29 5.58 18.10
CA VAL A 590 30.11 5.95 19.27
C VAL A 590 31.42 6.61 18.84
N ILE A 591 32.09 6.08 17.81
CA ILE A 591 33.33 6.64 17.25
C ILE A 591 33.11 8.05 16.71
N THR A 592 31.93 8.34 16.16
CA THR A 592 31.57 9.68 15.67
C THR A 592 31.68 10.75 16.75
N GLU A 593 31.44 10.43 18.01
CA GLU A 593 31.54 11.38 19.13
C GLU A 593 32.97 11.57 19.64
N LEU A 594 33.95 10.80 19.17
CA LEU A 594 35.34 10.93 19.57
C LEU A 594 36.01 12.13 18.90
N PRO A 595 37.01 12.75 19.56
CA PRO A 595 37.87 13.74 18.90
C PRO A 595 38.57 13.13 17.68
N PRO A 596 38.85 13.93 16.61
CA PRO A 596 39.35 13.41 15.33
C PRO A 596 40.55 12.45 15.43
N ASP A 597 41.53 12.76 16.28
CA ASP A 597 42.72 11.93 16.47
C ASP A 597 42.41 10.55 17.08
N HIS A 598 41.45 10.49 17.99
CA HIS A 598 40.99 9.24 18.62
C HIS A 598 40.04 8.49 17.71
N ALA A 599 39.16 9.22 16.99
CA ALA A 599 38.24 8.65 16.02
C ALA A 599 38.98 7.89 14.91
N LYS A 600 40.11 8.43 14.40
CA LYS A 600 40.93 7.76 13.40
C LYS A 600 41.48 6.41 13.88
N ARG A 601 42.04 6.36 15.10
CA ARG A 601 42.56 5.10 15.68
C ARG A 601 41.44 4.10 15.96
N ALA A 602 40.31 4.57 16.49
CA ALA A 602 39.16 3.72 16.77
C ALA A 602 38.54 3.17 15.46
N LEU A 603 38.48 3.98 14.40
CA LEU A 603 38.07 3.55 13.07
C LEU A 603 39.00 2.47 12.51
N GLU A 604 40.31 2.64 12.64
CA GLU A 604 41.29 1.62 12.24
C GLU A 604 41.06 0.30 12.99
N ALA A 605 40.82 0.35 14.31
CA ALA A 605 40.49 -0.82 15.11
C ALA A 605 39.16 -1.48 14.70
N LEU A 606 38.13 -0.68 14.37
CA LEU A 606 36.84 -1.18 13.92
C LEU A 606 36.93 -1.90 12.56
N CYS A 607 37.76 -1.38 11.66
CA CYS A 607 38.00 -1.95 10.34
C CYS A 607 38.79 -3.26 10.40
N LEU A 608 39.67 -3.45 11.39
CA LEU A 608 40.64 -4.57 11.40
C LEU A 608 40.01 -5.97 11.25
N PRO A 609 38.95 -6.36 11.99
CA PRO A 609 38.29 -7.67 11.81
C PRO A 609 37.60 -7.86 10.46
N VAL A 610 37.35 -6.76 9.75
CA VAL A 610 36.75 -6.76 8.42
C VAL A 610 37.84 -6.86 7.34
N VAL A 611 38.98 -6.18 7.55
CA VAL A 611 40.13 -6.19 6.64
C VAL A 611 40.80 -7.56 6.59
N THR A 612 41.08 -8.17 7.74
CA THR A 612 41.92 -9.38 7.80
C THR A 612 41.41 -10.51 6.89
N PRO A 613 40.12 -10.92 6.93
CA PRO A 613 39.64 -11.99 6.06
C PRO A 613 39.68 -11.64 4.57
N LEU A 614 39.38 -10.38 4.20
CA LEU A 614 39.44 -9.94 2.81
C LEU A 614 40.87 -9.88 2.28
N GLN A 615 41.81 -9.38 3.10
CA GLN A 615 43.22 -9.32 2.76
C GLN A 615 43.81 -10.73 2.60
N GLU A 616 43.46 -11.67 3.47
CA GLU A 616 43.85 -13.08 3.34
C GLU A 616 43.39 -13.67 2.01
N VAL A 617 42.11 -13.49 1.65
CA VAL A 617 41.58 -14.00 0.38
C VAL A 617 42.25 -13.36 -0.83
N VAL A 618 42.49 -12.04 -0.81
CA VAL A 618 43.18 -11.33 -1.90
C VAL A 618 44.64 -11.78 -2.02
N SER A 619 45.32 -12.01 -0.90
CA SER A 619 46.73 -12.43 -0.87
C SER A 619 46.96 -13.87 -1.38
N GLN A 620 45.94 -14.72 -1.34
CA GLN A 620 45.98 -16.10 -1.84
C GLN A 620 45.89 -16.21 -3.37
N GLY A 621 45.79 -15.08 -4.08
CA GLY A 621 45.84 -15.01 -5.54
C GLY A 621 44.47 -15.05 -6.23
N PRO A 622 44.45 -14.84 -7.57
CA PRO A 622 43.22 -14.62 -8.34
C PRO A 622 42.31 -15.84 -8.43
N ASP A 623 42.87 -17.05 -8.49
CA ASP A 623 42.09 -18.30 -8.59
C ASP A 623 41.26 -18.55 -7.32
N THR A 624 41.84 -18.24 -6.16
CA THR A 624 41.17 -18.37 -4.87
C THR A 624 40.07 -17.33 -4.72
N LEU A 625 40.35 -16.06 -5.05
CA LEU A 625 39.34 -15.00 -4.98
C LEU A 625 38.18 -15.27 -5.94
N ASN A 626 38.42 -15.80 -7.15
CA ASN A 626 37.37 -16.13 -8.11
C ASN A 626 36.49 -17.32 -7.68
N SER A 627 37.06 -18.31 -6.99
CA SER A 627 36.33 -19.51 -6.57
C SER A 627 35.51 -19.31 -5.29
N LYS A 628 35.71 -18.22 -4.54
CA LYS A 628 34.97 -17.95 -3.30
C LYS A 628 33.49 -17.62 -3.54
N PRO A 629 32.57 -18.13 -2.71
CA PRO A 629 31.17 -17.69 -2.72
C PRO A 629 31.05 -16.18 -2.50
N ALA A 630 30.12 -15.51 -3.20
CA ALA A 630 29.89 -14.07 -3.04
C ALA A 630 29.60 -13.66 -1.59
N ARG A 631 28.83 -14.49 -0.85
CA ARG A 631 28.46 -14.24 0.54
C ARG A 631 29.67 -14.04 1.46
N ASP A 632 30.74 -14.79 1.24
CA ASP A 632 31.96 -14.73 2.04
C ASP A 632 32.67 -13.38 1.89
N LEU A 633 32.50 -12.71 0.76
CA LEU A 633 33.02 -11.36 0.52
C LEU A 633 32.01 -10.29 0.98
N THR A 634 30.73 -10.42 0.59
CA THR A 634 29.73 -9.38 0.83
C THR A 634 29.48 -9.12 2.31
N VAL A 635 29.58 -10.13 3.18
CA VAL A 635 29.43 -9.91 4.63
C VAL A 635 30.46 -8.89 5.15
N HIS A 636 31.71 -8.95 4.70
CA HIS A 636 32.74 -8.00 5.10
C HIS A 636 32.60 -6.65 4.37
N ILE A 637 32.26 -6.67 3.08
CA ILE A 637 32.05 -5.43 2.31
C ILE A 637 30.85 -4.63 2.84
N ASP A 638 29.75 -5.29 3.21
CA ASP A 638 28.59 -4.64 3.81
C ASP A 638 28.92 -4.01 5.17
N ARG A 639 29.79 -4.64 5.97
CA ARG A 639 30.31 -4.04 7.22
C ARG A 639 31.06 -2.74 6.92
N PHE A 640 31.92 -2.68 5.91
CA PHE A 640 32.53 -1.41 5.49
C PHE A 640 31.49 -0.37 5.06
N GLY A 641 30.47 -0.78 4.32
CA GLY A 641 29.38 0.11 3.95
C GLY A 641 28.69 0.74 5.16
N TYR A 642 28.48 -0.04 6.23
CA TYR A 642 27.95 0.47 7.49
C TYR A 642 28.93 1.41 8.20
N ILE A 643 30.21 1.04 8.30
CA ILE A 643 31.26 1.88 8.89
C ILE A 643 31.30 3.25 8.21
N PHE A 644 31.42 3.27 6.88
CA PHE A 644 31.51 4.50 6.11
C PHE A 644 30.22 5.33 6.18
N ARG A 645 29.06 4.69 6.32
CA ARG A 645 27.79 5.39 6.45
C ARG A 645 27.64 6.12 7.78
N TYR A 646 28.09 5.51 8.88
CA TYR A 646 27.75 5.94 10.23
C TYR A 646 28.90 6.63 10.98
N VAL A 647 30.15 6.48 10.56
CA VAL A 647 31.28 7.25 11.11
C VAL A 647 31.33 8.63 10.46
N ASN A 648 30.84 9.66 11.14
CA ASN A 648 30.77 11.02 10.58
C ASN A 648 32.07 11.82 10.82
N HIS A 649 33.20 11.29 10.33
CA HIS A 649 34.50 11.94 10.32
C HIS A 649 35.10 11.89 8.92
N ALA A 650 34.87 12.93 8.11
CA ALA A 650 35.18 12.93 6.68
C ALA A 650 36.66 12.61 6.37
N GLU A 651 37.61 13.19 7.10
CA GLU A 651 39.04 12.93 6.91
C GLU A 651 39.44 11.52 7.33
N ALA A 652 38.89 11.01 8.43
CA ALA A 652 39.20 9.65 8.90
C ALA A 652 38.66 8.58 7.93
N VAL A 653 37.45 8.79 7.39
CA VAL A 653 36.86 7.90 6.38
C VAL A 653 37.63 8.00 5.05
N ALA A 654 38.05 9.20 4.65
CA ALA A 654 38.90 9.40 3.47
C ALA A 654 40.25 8.66 3.58
N ASP A 655 40.92 8.78 4.72
CA ASP A 655 42.16 8.06 5.00
C ASP A 655 41.96 6.54 5.00
N ALA A 656 40.85 6.07 5.58
CA ALA A 656 40.51 4.65 5.61
C ALA A 656 40.28 4.11 4.20
N ILE A 657 39.44 4.76 3.37
CA ILE A 657 39.18 4.30 2.01
C ILE A 657 40.45 4.34 1.14
N GLN A 658 41.31 5.36 1.33
CA GLN A 658 42.59 5.43 0.61
C GLN A 658 43.49 4.22 0.92
N ARG A 659 43.55 3.79 2.18
CA ARG A 659 44.31 2.59 2.58
C ARG A 659 43.67 1.28 2.13
N LEU A 660 42.34 1.23 2.08
CA LEU A 660 41.57 0.05 1.69
C LEU A 660 41.42 -0.10 0.18
N TRP A 661 41.70 0.97 -0.59
CA TRP A 661 41.55 1.00 -2.04
C TRP A 661 42.25 -0.17 -2.77
N PRO A 662 43.48 -0.60 -2.42
CA PRO A 662 44.10 -1.75 -3.09
C PRO A 662 43.29 -3.05 -2.96
N ILE A 663 42.63 -3.28 -1.83
CA ILE A 663 41.76 -4.45 -1.60
C ILE A 663 40.51 -4.31 -2.45
N PHE A 664 39.87 -3.13 -2.43
CA PHE A 664 38.67 -2.87 -3.21
C PHE A 664 38.93 -2.99 -4.70
N LYS A 665 40.06 -2.44 -5.18
CA LYS A 665 40.49 -2.56 -6.57
C LYS A 665 40.72 -4.02 -6.97
N ALA A 666 41.41 -4.82 -6.15
CA ALA A 666 41.59 -6.25 -6.44
C ALA A 666 40.25 -6.99 -6.58
N ILE A 667 39.25 -6.64 -5.75
CA ILE A 667 37.90 -7.21 -5.84
C ILE A 667 37.18 -6.68 -7.09
N PHE A 668 37.26 -5.38 -7.40
CA PHE A 668 36.73 -4.81 -8.64
C PHE A 668 37.28 -5.55 -9.87
N ASP A 669 38.60 -5.69 -9.98
CA ASP A 669 39.26 -6.28 -11.15
C ASP A 669 38.91 -7.78 -11.31
N LEU A 670 38.89 -8.54 -10.22
CA LEU A 670 38.76 -10.00 -10.27
C LEU A 670 37.31 -10.48 -10.15
N ARG A 671 36.41 -9.70 -9.53
CA ARG A 671 35.00 -10.07 -9.28
C ARG A 671 33.99 -9.22 -10.04
N ALA A 672 34.41 -8.43 -11.03
CA ALA A 672 33.50 -7.61 -11.83
C ALA A 672 32.37 -8.38 -12.53
N TRP A 673 32.50 -9.70 -12.73
CA TRP A 673 31.44 -10.54 -13.29
C TRP A 673 30.33 -10.89 -12.28
N ASP A 674 30.60 -10.79 -10.97
CA ASP A 674 29.68 -11.22 -9.91
C ASP A 674 28.84 -10.06 -9.37
N VAL A 675 27.59 -10.01 -9.81
CA VAL A 675 26.64 -8.91 -9.51
C VAL A 675 26.49 -8.66 -8.01
N ARG A 676 26.37 -9.72 -7.20
CA ARG A 676 26.12 -9.57 -5.76
C ARG A 676 27.31 -8.91 -5.05
N THR A 677 28.53 -9.26 -5.42
CA THR A 677 29.75 -8.67 -4.84
C THR A 677 29.90 -7.22 -5.26
N MET A 678 29.68 -6.91 -6.54
CA MET A 678 29.79 -5.54 -7.05
C MET A 678 28.72 -4.61 -6.50
N GLU A 679 27.49 -5.09 -6.30
CA GLU A 679 26.43 -4.33 -5.62
C GLU A 679 26.84 -3.93 -4.18
N SER A 680 27.38 -4.89 -3.42
CA SER A 680 27.88 -4.63 -2.06
C SER A 680 29.05 -3.64 -2.08
N LEU A 681 30.00 -3.82 -3.00
CA LEU A 681 31.20 -2.98 -3.11
C LEU A 681 30.88 -1.55 -3.54
N CYS A 682 30.07 -1.38 -4.59
CA CYS A 682 29.59 -0.08 -5.03
C CYS A 682 28.78 0.63 -3.94
N ARG A 683 28.00 -0.11 -3.13
CA ARG A 683 27.28 0.45 -1.99
C ARG A 683 28.23 0.93 -0.89
N ALA A 684 29.31 0.20 -0.60
CA ALA A 684 30.33 0.63 0.34
C ALA A 684 31.04 1.91 -0.16
N CYS A 685 31.47 1.92 -1.43
CA CYS A 685 32.05 3.10 -2.09
C CYS A 685 31.09 4.30 -2.04
N LYS A 686 29.80 4.10 -2.32
CA LYS A 686 28.78 5.16 -2.22
C LYS A 686 28.78 5.82 -0.86
N TYR A 687 28.80 5.04 0.22
CA TYR A 687 28.81 5.61 1.57
C TYR A 687 30.14 6.30 1.88
N ALA A 688 31.28 5.76 1.43
CA ALA A 688 32.57 6.44 1.55
C ALA A 688 32.58 7.81 0.85
N VAL A 689 32.05 7.89 -0.39
CA VAL A 689 31.91 9.13 -1.17
C VAL A 689 30.99 10.12 -0.44
N ARG A 690 29.82 9.68 0.02
CA ARG A 690 28.84 10.52 0.75
C ARG A 690 29.40 11.13 2.02
N THR A 691 30.17 10.36 2.79
CA THR A 691 30.69 10.80 4.08
C THR A 691 31.98 11.60 3.94
N SER A 692 32.88 11.18 3.05
CA SER A 692 34.18 11.86 2.87
C SER A 692 34.07 13.15 2.05
N GLY A 693 33.12 13.21 1.11
CA GLY A 693 32.97 14.35 0.20
C GLY A 693 34.31 14.76 -0.42
N ARG A 694 34.61 16.06 -0.37
CA ARG A 694 35.85 16.62 -0.93
C ARG A 694 37.14 16.10 -0.29
N CYS A 695 37.09 15.54 0.92
CA CYS A 695 38.26 14.97 1.59
C CYS A 695 38.78 13.69 0.91
N MET A 696 37.98 13.04 0.05
CA MET A 696 38.37 11.81 -0.65
C MET A 696 39.55 11.99 -1.63
N GLY A 697 39.92 13.23 -1.95
CA GLY A 697 41.16 13.56 -2.64
C GLY A 697 41.29 12.89 -4.00
N PHE A 698 42.44 12.26 -4.27
CA PHE A 698 42.74 11.61 -5.55
C PHE A 698 42.11 10.22 -5.73
N THR A 699 41.66 9.58 -4.65
CA THR A 699 41.06 8.23 -4.70
C THR A 699 39.77 8.21 -5.53
N ILE A 700 39.03 9.33 -5.58
CA ILE A 700 37.84 9.45 -6.43
C ILE A 700 38.17 9.32 -7.92
N GLY A 701 39.30 9.89 -8.38
CA GLY A 701 39.72 9.81 -9.77
C GLY A 701 40.02 8.36 -10.19
N ALA A 702 40.80 7.66 -9.37
CA ALA A 702 41.11 6.24 -9.59
C ALA A 702 39.85 5.36 -9.57
N MET A 703 38.90 5.66 -8.68
CA MET A 703 37.63 4.93 -8.61
C MET A 703 36.78 5.14 -9.86
N LEU A 704 36.66 6.39 -10.34
CA LEU A 704 35.87 6.69 -11.53
C LEU A 704 36.46 6.09 -12.81
N GLU A 705 37.79 6.09 -12.94
CA GLU A 705 38.48 5.45 -14.06
C GLU A 705 38.22 3.93 -14.08
N GLU A 706 38.25 3.28 -12.90
CA GLU A 706 37.94 1.86 -12.77
C GLU A 706 36.48 1.54 -13.14
N ILE A 707 35.54 2.31 -12.60
CA ILE A 707 34.10 2.17 -12.89
C ILE A 707 33.84 2.30 -14.39
N GLN A 708 34.47 3.27 -15.04
CA GLN A 708 34.35 3.46 -16.48
C GLN A 708 34.83 2.22 -17.22
N GLY A 709 36.04 1.70 -16.93
CA GLY A 709 36.60 0.53 -17.60
C GLY A 709 35.76 -0.74 -17.40
N LEU A 710 35.29 -0.99 -16.17
CA LEU A 710 34.52 -2.18 -15.84
C LEU A 710 33.10 -2.16 -16.41
N TYR A 711 32.46 -0.99 -16.46
CA TYR A 711 31.12 -0.88 -17.04
C TYR A 711 31.12 -1.26 -18.53
N GLN A 712 32.18 -0.90 -19.27
CA GLN A 712 32.31 -1.27 -20.70
C GLN A 712 32.39 -2.78 -20.94
N GLN A 713 32.84 -3.54 -19.95
CA GLN A 713 33.03 -4.99 -20.07
C GLN A 713 31.84 -5.77 -19.50
N HIS A 714 31.31 -5.34 -18.34
CA HIS A 714 30.36 -6.12 -17.56
C HIS A 714 28.94 -5.54 -17.52
N HIS A 715 28.75 -4.27 -17.87
CA HIS A 715 27.43 -3.61 -17.95
C HIS A 715 26.55 -3.72 -16.69
N GLN A 716 27.15 -3.67 -15.50
CA GLN A 716 26.38 -3.80 -14.25
C GLN A 716 25.72 -2.47 -13.84
N PRO A 717 24.44 -2.48 -13.40
CA PRO A 717 23.69 -1.27 -13.00
C PRO A 717 24.35 -0.50 -11.85
N CYS A 718 24.92 -1.20 -10.86
CA CYS A 718 25.55 -0.58 -9.68
C CYS A 718 26.61 0.49 -10.01
N PHE A 719 27.26 0.39 -11.17
CA PHE A 719 28.23 1.37 -11.65
C PHE A 719 27.57 2.69 -12.06
N LEU A 720 26.40 2.63 -12.71
CA LEU A 720 25.58 3.80 -13.02
C LEU A 720 25.04 4.44 -11.73
N TYR A 721 24.55 3.61 -10.81
CA TYR A 721 24.05 4.07 -9.51
C TYR A 721 25.14 4.77 -8.68
N LEU A 722 26.32 4.18 -8.54
CA LEU A 722 27.45 4.79 -7.83
C LEU A 722 27.87 6.11 -8.50
N SER A 723 27.94 6.14 -9.83
CA SER A 723 28.24 7.36 -10.58
C SER A 723 27.21 8.46 -10.31
N SER A 724 25.94 8.11 -10.13
CA SER A 724 24.87 9.08 -9.82
C SER A 724 25.07 9.75 -8.47
N GLU A 725 25.63 9.00 -7.51
CA GLU A 725 25.94 9.49 -6.17
C GLU A 725 27.20 10.35 -6.15
N VAL A 726 28.19 10.02 -6.97
CA VAL A 726 29.35 10.88 -7.19
C VAL A 726 28.91 12.21 -7.82
N ILE A 727 28.06 12.20 -8.85
CA ILE A 727 27.54 13.43 -9.48
C ILE A 727 26.77 14.30 -8.50
N LYS A 728 25.98 13.70 -7.60
CA LYS A 728 25.26 14.44 -6.56
C LYS A 728 26.18 15.27 -5.65
N ILE A 729 27.40 14.78 -5.40
CA ILE A 729 28.35 15.39 -4.46
C ILE A 729 29.34 16.31 -5.18
N PHE A 730 29.84 15.88 -6.35
CA PHE A 730 30.93 16.55 -7.08
C PHE A 730 30.49 17.22 -8.38
N GLY A 731 29.22 17.10 -8.80
CA GLY A 731 28.74 17.61 -10.08
C GLY A 731 28.91 19.12 -10.27
N SER A 732 28.82 19.89 -9.19
CA SER A 732 29.06 21.34 -9.17
C SER A 732 30.52 21.72 -8.88
N ASP A 733 31.41 20.74 -8.63
CA ASP A 733 32.81 20.98 -8.31
C ASP A 733 33.66 21.13 -9.58
N PRO A 734 34.24 22.31 -9.84
CA PRO A 734 35.05 22.54 -11.04
C PRO A 734 36.31 21.66 -11.11
N SER A 735 36.84 21.20 -9.97
CA SER A 735 38.04 20.35 -9.94
C SER A 735 37.81 18.95 -10.50
N CYS A 736 36.56 18.46 -10.44
CA CYS A 736 36.16 17.15 -10.93
C CYS A 736 35.55 17.18 -12.34
N ALA A 737 35.30 18.37 -12.90
CA ALA A 737 34.52 18.56 -14.12
C ALA A 737 35.01 17.72 -15.32
N ASN A 738 36.33 17.63 -15.53
CA ASN A 738 36.91 16.86 -16.65
C ASN A 738 36.67 15.36 -16.51
N TYR A 739 36.90 14.80 -15.31
CA TYR A 739 36.70 13.38 -15.03
C TYR A 739 35.21 13.01 -15.10
N LEU A 740 34.33 13.85 -14.55
CA LEU A 740 32.88 13.65 -14.60
C LEU A 740 32.34 13.73 -16.03
N LYS A 741 32.85 14.65 -16.85
CA LYS A 741 32.49 14.73 -18.27
C LYS A 741 32.84 13.44 -19.00
N SER A 742 34.08 12.94 -18.83
CA SER A 742 34.52 11.66 -19.43
C SER A 742 33.64 10.49 -18.98
N LEU A 743 33.33 10.42 -17.68
CA LEU A 743 32.48 9.39 -17.10
C LEU A 743 31.06 9.42 -17.71
N ILE A 744 30.42 10.59 -17.73
CA ILE A 744 29.08 10.81 -18.29
C ILE A 744 29.04 10.35 -19.76
N GLU A 745 30.02 10.78 -20.55
CA GLU A 745 30.08 10.44 -21.97
C GLU A 745 30.28 8.94 -22.17
N ALA A 746 31.20 8.31 -21.43
CA ALA A 746 31.48 6.88 -21.57
C ALA A 746 30.29 6.00 -21.16
N LEU A 747 29.69 6.25 -19.99
CA LEU A 747 28.59 5.45 -19.44
C LEU A 747 27.34 5.56 -20.31
N PHE A 748 26.94 6.78 -20.70
CA PHE A 748 25.73 6.97 -21.50
C PHE A 748 25.88 6.49 -22.94
N MET A 749 27.05 6.69 -23.58
CA MET A 749 27.29 6.14 -24.93
C MET A 749 27.14 4.61 -24.92
N HIS A 750 27.73 3.92 -23.95
CA HIS A 750 27.59 2.46 -23.87
C HIS A 750 26.14 2.03 -23.56
N THR A 751 25.47 2.72 -22.64
CA THR A 751 24.10 2.36 -22.23
C THR A 751 23.09 2.57 -23.36
N THR A 752 23.21 3.66 -24.12
CA THR A 752 22.33 3.91 -25.29
C THR A 752 22.51 2.88 -26.40
N HIS A 753 23.71 2.29 -26.55
CA HIS A 753 23.94 1.16 -27.46
C HIS A 753 23.36 -0.17 -26.96
N LEU A 754 23.10 -0.32 -25.66
CA LEU A 754 22.48 -1.51 -25.06
C LEU A 754 20.95 -1.45 -25.03
N LEU A 755 20.38 -0.24 -25.09
CA LEU A 755 18.96 0.06 -24.92
C LEU A 755 18.38 0.67 -26.22
N THR A 756 18.40 -0.13 -27.28
CA THR A 756 17.97 0.24 -28.63
C THR A 756 16.54 -0.20 -28.96
N SER A 757 15.95 -1.09 -28.16
CA SER A 757 14.58 -1.57 -28.33
C SER A 757 13.86 -1.82 -27.00
N ILE A 758 12.52 -1.83 -27.02
CA ILE A 758 11.71 -2.13 -25.82
C ILE A 758 12.00 -3.51 -25.21
N GLN A 759 12.42 -4.48 -26.05
CA GLN A 759 12.78 -5.82 -25.59
C GLN A 759 14.03 -5.77 -24.71
N GLU A 760 15.00 -4.91 -25.06
CA GLU A 760 16.21 -4.71 -24.26
C GLU A 760 15.92 -3.98 -22.94
N PHE A 761 15.04 -2.99 -22.97
CA PHE A 761 14.52 -2.36 -21.74
C PHE A 761 13.85 -3.37 -20.81
N THR A 762 13.10 -4.31 -21.39
CA THR A 762 12.41 -5.36 -20.62
C THR A 762 13.38 -6.41 -20.10
N ALA A 763 14.44 -6.73 -20.86
CA ALA A 763 15.47 -7.69 -20.45
C ALA A 763 16.45 -7.11 -19.43
N ARG A 764 16.66 -5.78 -19.42
CA ARG A 764 17.63 -5.08 -18.56
C ARG A 764 17.00 -3.87 -17.85
N PRO A 765 15.94 -4.06 -17.06
CA PRO A 765 15.21 -2.96 -16.43
C PRO A 765 16.06 -2.18 -15.43
N ASP A 766 16.97 -2.85 -14.71
CA ASP A 766 17.82 -2.21 -13.69
C ASP A 766 18.82 -1.23 -14.32
N ILE A 767 19.39 -1.60 -15.49
CA ILE A 767 20.27 -0.70 -16.25
C ILE A 767 19.48 0.53 -16.73
N ALA A 768 18.25 0.33 -17.21
CA ALA A 768 17.40 1.43 -17.63
C ALA A 768 17.08 2.36 -16.44
N ASP A 769 16.71 1.80 -15.29
CA ASP A 769 16.42 2.56 -14.08
C ASP A 769 17.61 3.43 -13.65
N ASP A 770 18.77 2.79 -13.40
CA ASP A 770 19.96 3.51 -12.93
C ASP A 770 20.52 4.49 -13.98
N CYS A 771 20.36 4.21 -15.27
CA CYS A 771 20.74 5.13 -16.36
C CYS A 771 19.91 6.42 -16.30
N PHE A 772 18.59 6.31 -16.24
CA PHE A 772 17.73 7.49 -16.22
C PHE A 772 17.71 8.19 -14.86
N LEU A 773 17.99 7.47 -13.77
CA LEU A 773 18.32 8.07 -12.48
C LEU A 773 19.60 8.92 -12.58
N LEU A 774 20.68 8.37 -13.14
CA LEU A 774 21.93 9.09 -13.39
C LEU A 774 21.68 10.32 -14.28
N ALA A 775 20.92 10.18 -15.35
CA ALA A 775 20.60 11.29 -16.27
C ALA A 775 19.81 12.41 -15.57
N SER A 776 18.83 12.06 -14.74
CA SER A 776 18.11 13.01 -13.87
C SER A 776 19.07 13.73 -12.91
N ARG A 777 20.04 13.02 -12.30
CA ARG A 777 21.07 13.65 -11.46
C ARG A 777 21.97 14.60 -12.25
N CYS A 778 22.37 14.23 -13.47
CA CYS A 778 23.17 15.09 -14.34
C CYS A 778 22.46 16.42 -14.63
N ILE A 779 21.16 16.39 -14.91
CA ILE A 779 20.36 17.62 -15.13
C ILE A 779 20.34 18.50 -13.88
N ARG A 780 20.17 17.91 -12.70
CA ARG A 780 20.02 18.65 -11.44
C ARG A 780 21.33 19.20 -10.86
N TYR A 781 22.43 18.46 -10.99
CA TYR A 781 23.69 18.77 -10.29
C TYR A 781 24.84 19.21 -11.20
N CYS A 782 24.82 18.84 -12.48
CA CYS A 782 25.84 19.27 -13.44
C CYS A 782 25.29 19.54 -14.86
N PRO A 783 24.24 20.37 -15.01
CA PRO A 783 23.65 20.68 -16.32
C PRO A 783 24.68 21.26 -17.31
N GLN A 784 25.70 21.97 -16.81
CA GLN A 784 26.80 22.54 -17.57
C GLN A 784 27.66 21.49 -18.29
N LEU A 785 27.75 20.27 -17.74
CA LEU A 785 28.53 19.18 -18.34
C LEU A 785 27.66 18.31 -19.26
N PHE A 786 26.38 18.15 -18.90
CA PHE A 786 25.49 17.18 -19.54
C PHE A 786 24.70 17.75 -20.72
N ILE A 787 24.02 18.89 -20.57
CA ILE A 787 23.13 19.43 -21.62
C ILE A 787 23.89 19.78 -22.91
N PRO A 788 25.09 20.39 -22.85
CA PRO A 788 25.88 20.66 -24.06
C PRO A 788 26.56 19.42 -24.66
N SER A 789 26.52 18.27 -23.99
CA SER A 789 27.20 17.05 -24.46
C SER A 789 26.44 16.37 -25.61
N ALA A 790 27.18 15.67 -26.47
CA ALA A 790 26.62 14.91 -27.58
C ALA A 790 25.74 13.73 -27.14
N VAL A 791 25.85 13.28 -25.88
CA VAL A 791 25.02 12.20 -25.33
C VAL A 791 23.59 12.62 -24.99
N PHE A 792 23.34 13.92 -24.76
CA PHE A 792 22.04 14.41 -24.34
C PHE A 792 20.93 14.11 -25.39
N PRO A 793 21.10 14.43 -26.68
CA PRO A 793 20.15 14.03 -27.72
C PRO A 793 19.91 12.51 -27.77
N SER A 794 20.97 11.70 -27.71
CA SER A 794 20.88 10.24 -27.76
C SER A 794 20.11 9.64 -26.60
N LEU A 795 20.23 10.22 -25.40
CA LEU A 795 19.44 9.80 -24.23
C LEU A 795 17.97 10.19 -24.33
N VAL A 796 17.65 11.34 -24.93
CA VAL A 796 16.25 11.69 -25.20
C VAL A 796 15.65 10.68 -26.18
N ASP A 797 16.37 10.31 -27.24
CA ASP A 797 15.94 9.27 -28.18
C ASP A 797 15.76 7.91 -27.49
N CYS A 798 16.73 7.52 -26.66
CA CYS A 798 16.67 6.28 -25.87
C CYS A 798 15.48 6.28 -24.89
N SER A 799 15.18 7.41 -24.25
CA SER A 799 14.05 7.54 -23.33
C SER A 799 12.73 7.26 -24.04
N MET A 800 12.55 7.76 -25.26
CA MET A 800 11.33 7.57 -26.07
C MET A 800 11.07 6.10 -26.41
N ILE A 801 12.14 5.30 -26.59
CA ILE A 801 12.03 3.85 -26.79
C ILE A 801 11.53 3.16 -25.52
N GLY A 802 11.99 3.62 -24.35
CA GLY A 802 11.78 2.95 -23.06
C GLY A 802 10.58 3.40 -22.23
N ILE A 803 9.92 4.52 -22.53
CA ILE A 803 8.82 5.08 -21.68
C ILE A 803 7.76 4.02 -21.36
N THR A 804 7.42 3.19 -22.34
CA THR A 804 6.35 2.17 -22.27
C THR A 804 6.81 0.83 -21.67
N VAL A 805 8.02 0.77 -21.09
CA VAL A 805 8.50 -0.42 -20.37
C VAL A 805 7.56 -0.74 -19.21
N GLN A 806 7.23 -2.03 -19.05
CA GLN A 806 6.29 -2.46 -18.01
C GLN A 806 6.92 -2.50 -16.61
N HIS A 807 8.25 -2.42 -16.52
CA HIS A 807 8.96 -2.39 -15.25
C HIS A 807 8.73 -1.07 -14.49
N ARG A 808 8.36 -1.18 -13.20
CA ARG A 808 7.93 -0.05 -12.38
C ARG A 808 8.97 1.06 -12.28
N GLU A 809 10.17 0.71 -11.85
CA GLU A 809 11.20 1.66 -11.45
C GLU A 809 11.83 2.30 -12.68
N ALA A 810 12.21 1.50 -13.66
CA ALA A 810 12.70 1.95 -14.96
C ALA A 810 11.76 2.98 -15.65
N SER A 811 10.46 2.67 -15.74
CA SER A 811 9.47 3.62 -16.31
C SER A 811 9.39 4.91 -15.49
N ASN A 812 9.43 4.82 -14.15
CA ASN A 812 9.42 5.99 -13.28
C ASN A 812 10.67 6.87 -13.45
N SER A 813 11.85 6.27 -13.57
CA SER A 813 13.10 7.01 -13.77
C SER A 813 13.14 7.68 -15.14
N ILE A 814 12.64 7.04 -16.20
CA ILE A 814 12.50 7.63 -17.54
C ILE A 814 11.55 8.84 -17.51
N LEU A 815 10.37 8.69 -16.92
CA LEU A 815 9.38 9.78 -16.80
C LEU A 815 9.90 10.93 -15.94
N THR A 816 10.65 10.62 -14.87
CA THR A 816 11.29 11.62 -14.01
C THR A 816 12.39 12.38 -14.76
N PHE A 817 13.21 11.69 -15.55
CA PHE A 817 14.19 12.32 -16.42
C PHE A 817 13.54 13.30 -17.42
N LEU A 818 12.45 12.88 -18.09
CA LEU A 818 11.71 13.76 -19.01
C LEU A 818 11.11 14.97 -18.29
N SER A 819 10.51 14.74 -17.12
CA SER A 819 9.97 15.81 -16.28
C SER A 819 11.03 16.82 -15.87
N ASP A 820 12.21 16.35 -15.46
CA ASP A 820 13.35 17.21 -15.10
C ASP A 820 13.84 18.06 -16.29
N ILE A 821 13.80 17.52 -17.52
CA ILE A 821 14.11 18.29 -18.74
C ILE A 821 13.08 19.43 -18.93
N PHE A 822 11.79 19.14 -18.75
CA PHE A 822 10.73 20.12 -18.97
C PHE A 822 10.72 21.20 -17.87
N ASP A 823 10.92 20.80 -16.61
CA ASP A 823 10.92 21.68 -15.44
C ASP A 823 12.21 22.51 -15.29
N LEU A 824 13.19 22.32 -16.17
CA LEU A 824 14.48 23.02 -16.20
C LEU A 824 14.34 24.57 -16.17
N ALA A 825 13.24 25.10 -16.71
CA ALA A 825 12.95 26.53 -16.77
C ALA A 825 12.67 27.19 -15.41
N ASN A 826 12.52 26.41 -14.33
CA ASN A 826 12.18 26.93 -12.99
C ASN A 826 13.39 27.42 -12.17
N SER A 827 14.59 27.52 -12.76
CA SER A 827 15.82 27.95 -12.08
C SER A 827 16.61 29.02 -12.86
N THR A 828 17.00 30.10 -12.17
CA THR A 828 17.60 31.32 -12.77
C THR A 828 19.01 31.13 -13.34
N GLU A 829 19.74 30.08 -12.94
CA GLU A 829 21.11 29.79 -13.41
C GLU A 829 21.14 29.00 -14.74
N VAL A 830 19.97 28.59 -15.24
CA VAL A 830 19.83 27.53 -16.24
C VAL A 830 19.21 28.03 -17.56
N GLU A 831 18.87 29.32 -17.65
CA GLU A 831 18.36 29.96 -18.88
C GLU A 831 19.28 29.77 -20.09
N GLN A 832 20.59 29.72 -19.87
CA GLN A 832 21.61 29.51 -20.92
C GLN A 832 21.50 28.15 -21.64
N TYR A 833 20.86 27.15 -21.02
CA TYR A 833 20.72 25.80 -21.60
C TYR A 833 19.39 25.61 -22.33
N LEU A 834 18.43 26.53 -22.17
CA LEU A 834 17.13 26.46 -22.84
C LEU A 834 17.23 26.39 -24.37
N PRO A 835 18.14 27.13 -25.06
CA PRO A 835 18.28 26.99 -26.51
C PRO A 835 18.71 25.59 -26.94
N ILE A 836 19.66 24.97 -26.21
CA ILE A 836 20.16 23.62 -26.50
C ILE A 836 19.06 22.59 -26.25
N ARG A 837 18.39 22.68 -25.09
CA ARG A 837 17.23 21.84 -24.77
C ARG A 837 16.16 21.94 -25.84
N ASN A 838 15.79 23.16 -26.23
CA ASN A 838 14.72 23.39 -27.21
C ASN A 838 15.10 22.85 -28.59
N ALA A 839 16.37 22.97 -29.01
CA ALA A 839 16.85 22.38 -30.26
C ALA A 839 16.73 20.84 -30.28
N VAL A 840 16.82 20.18 -29.13
CA VAL A 840 16.67 18.72 -29.00
C VAL A 840 15.20 18.29 -28.88
N ILE A 841 14.42 18.98 -28.04
CA ILE A 841 13.06 18.57 -27.68
C ILE A 841 12.03 18.98 -28.71
N ILE A 842 12.09 20.18 -29.30
CA ILE A 842 11.07 20.65 -30.25
C ILE A 842 10.90 19.68 -31.45
N PRO A 843 11.98 19.17 -32.08
CA PRO A 843 11.85 18.17 -33.16
C PRO A 843 11.21 16.85 -32.71
N ARG A 844 11.29 16.50 -31.42
CA ARG A 844 10.79 15.26 -30.82
C ARG A 844 9.45 15.44 -30.10
N GLY A 845 8.99 16.68 -29.96
CA GLY A 845 7.80 17.08 -29.22
C GLY A 845 6.55 16.31 -29.62
N PRO A 846 6.22 16.19 -30.93
CA PRO A 846 5.09 15.39 -31.40
C PRO A 846 5.15 13.93 -30.92
N SER A 847 6.30 13.26 -31.13
CA SER A 847 6.48 11.85 -30.78
C SER A 847 6.47 11.62 -29.26
N ILE A 848 7.12 12.47 -28.47
CA ILE A 848 7.08 12.42 -27.00
C ILE A 848 5.63 12.60 -26.50
N THR A 849 4.91 13.60 -27.01
CA THR A 849 3.52 13.87 -26.63
C THR A 849 2.63 12.67 -26.94
N ARG A 850 2.79 12.07 -28.12
CA ARG A 850 2.08 10.87 -28.55
C ARG A 850 2.35 9.68 -27.61
N ILE A 851 3.60 9.42 -27.23
CA ILE A 851 3.97 8.32 -26.33
C ILE A 851 3.41 8.54 -24.92
N LEU A 852 3.44 9.78 -24.41
CA LEU A 852 2.85 10.11 -23.11
C LEU A 852 1.32 9.93 -23.11
N ILE A 853 0.63 10.33 -24.19
CA ILE A 853 -0.81 10.08 -24.35
C ILE A 853 -1.09 8.58 -24.49
N ALA A 854 -0.27 7.83 -25.21
CA ALA A 854 -0.38 6.37 -25.30
C ALA A 854 -0.24 5.71 -23.92
N SER A 855 0.74 6.18 -23.13
CA SER A 855 1.02 5.73 -21.77
C SER A 855 -0.15 6.01 -20.82
N LEU A 856 -0.73 7.21 -20.92
CA LEU A 856 -1.92 7.61 -20.18
C LEU A 856 -3.11 6.71 -20.52
N THR A 857 -3.32 6.43 -21.80
CA THR A 857 -4.52 5.76 -22.33
C THR A 857 -4.46 4.24 -22.39
N GLY A 858 -3.35 3.60 -21.98
CA GLY A 858 -3.29 2.14 -21.85
C GLY A 858 -1.93 1.48 -22.01
N ALA A 859 -0.89 2.16 -22.53
CA ALA A 859 0.42 1.54 -22.74
C ALA A 859 1.12 1.17 -21.41
N LEU A 860 0.82 1.91 -20.34
CA LEU A 860 1.31 1.64 -18.98
C LEU A 860 0.15 1.25 -18.05
N PRO A 861 0.40 0.49 -16.96
CA PRO A 861 -0.60 0.18 -15.95
C PRO A 861 -1.13 1.43 -15.23
N SER A 862 -2.33 1.35 -14.65
CA SER A 862 -2.97 2.45 -13.91
C SER A 862 -2.12 2.99 -12.75
N SER A 863 -1.28 2.14 -12.15
CA SER A 863 -0.33 2.53 -11.08
C SER A 863 0.74 3.56 -11.50
N ARG A 864 0.86 3.89 -12.79
CA ARG A 864 1.80 4.91 -13.33
C ARG A 864 1.12 6.20 -13.77
N LEU A 865 -0.21 6.28 -13.74
CA LEU A 865 -0.96 7.40 -14.29
C LEU A 865 -0.56 8.75 -13.68
N GLU A 866 -0.31 8.79 -12.37
CA GLU A 866 0.07 10.01 -11.68
C GLU A 866 1.35 10.64 -12.27
N LEU A 867 2.38 9.83 -12.51
CA LEU A 867 3.67 10.31 -13.03
C LEU A 867 3.61 10.64 -14.53
N VAL A 868 2.88 9.84 -15.31
CA VAL A 868 2.63 10.14 -16.74
C VAL A 868 1.87 11.46 -16.88
N ARG A 869 0.82 11.64 -16.07
CA ARG A 869 0.03 12.88 -15.99
C ARG A 869 0.92 14.06 -15.62
N TYR A 870 1.75 13.93 -14.57
CA TYR A 870 2.69 14.97 -14.19
C TYR A 870 3.64 15.34 -15.36
N THR A 871 4.26 14.34 -15.98
CA THR A 871 5.21 14.54 -17.10
C THR A 871 4.54 15.24 -18.29
N LEU A 872 3.33 14.83 -18.67
CA LEU A 872 2.55 15.46 -19.74
C LEU A 872 2.20 16.91 -19.41
N LEU A 873 1.78 17.19 -18.18
CA LEU A 873 1.45 18.55 -17.76
C LEU A 873 2.69 19.44 -17.65
N SER A 874 3.85 18.91 -17.24
CA SER A 874 5.13 19.63 -17.27
C SER A 874 5.57 19.96 -18.70
N LEU A 875 5.39 19.03 -19.66
CA LEU A 875 5.59 19.32 -21.08
C LEU A 875 4.70 20.48 -21.56
N CYS A 876 3.42 20.49 -21.16
CA CYS A 876 2.49 21.54 -21.54
C CYS A 876 2.87 22.91 -20.98
N ARG A 877 3.37 22.98 -19.74
CA ARG A 877 3.87 24.23 -19.15
C ARG A 877 5.15 24.71 -19.83
N ALA A 878 6.05 23.80 -20.17
CA ALA A 878 7.35 24.14 -20.75
C ALA A 878 7.25 24.69 -22.18
N TYR A 879 6.29 24.21 -22.98
CA TYR A 879 6.18 24.55 -24.41
C TYR A 879 4.91 25.30 -24.78
N GLY A 880 3.91 25.42 -23.89
CA GLY A 880 2.73 26.24 -24.15
C GLY A 880 1.90 25.76 -25.37
N PRO A 881 1.45 26.66 -26.26
CA PRO A 881 0.59 26.31 -27.39
C PRO A 881 1.12 25.21 -28.33
N PRO A 882 2.42 25.15 -28.70
CA PRO A 882 3.00 24.02 -29.45
C PRO A 882 2.66 22.65 -28.88
N SER A 883 2.71 22.47 -27.56
CA SER A 883 2.41 21.18 -26.91
C SER A 883 0.95 20.76 -27.07
N VAL A 884 0.03 21.73 -27.09
CA VAL A 884 -1.40 21.49 -27.26
C VAL A 884 -1.69 21.07 -28.71
N GLU A 885 -0.99 21.65 -29.69
CA GLU A 885 -1.12 21.22 -31.08
C GLU A 885 -0.57 19.80 -31.29
N TRP A 886 0.59 19.45 -30.69
CA TRP A 886 1.10 18.07 -30.70
C TRP A 886 0.12 17.07 -30.07
N ALA A 887 -0.53 17.46 -28.98
CA ALA A 887 -1.55 16.64 -28.32
C ALA A 887 -2.79 16.47 -29.21
N LYS A 888 -3.23 17.54 -29.88
CA LYS A 888 -4.36 17.54 -30.81
C LYS A 888 -4.09 16.65 -32.02
N GLU A 889 -2.90 16.72 -32.61
CA GLU A 889 -2.47 15.80 -33.67
C GLU A 889 -2.52 14.35 -33.18
N SER A 890 -1.99 14.07 -32.01
CA SER A 890 -1.97 12.71 -31.43
C SER A 890 -3.37 12.16 -31.17
N VAL A 891 -4.24 12.95 -30.54
CA VAL A 891 -5.61 12.54 -30.20
C VAL A 891 -6.49 12.39 -31.45
N SER A 892 -6.20 13.14 -32.51
CA SER A 892 -6.91 13.00 -33.79
C SER A 892 -6.72 11.65 -34.47
N LEU A 893 -5.64 10.93 -34.16
CA LEU A 893 -5.34 9.58 -34.68
C LEU A 893 -6.22 8.49 -34.04
N ILE A 894 -6.77 8.77 -32.86
CA ILE A 894 -7.68 7.85 -32.18
C ILE A 894 -8.98 7.81 -32.99
N PRO A 895 -9.63 6.66 -33.22
CA PRO A 895 -10.92 6.62 -33.91
C PRO A 895 -12.05 7.22 -33.07
N LEU A 896 -13.06 7.79 -33.72
CA LEU A 896 -14.23 8.34 -33.03
C LEU A 896 -15.09 7.27 -32.33
N THR A 897 -14.96 6.01 -32.74
CA THR A 897 -15.56 4.86 -32.06
C THR A 897 -14.97 4.64 -30.67
N ALA A 898 -13.68 4.92 -30.49
CA ALA A 898 -12.99 4.80 -29.20
C ALA A 898 -13.18 6.05 -28.32
N VAL A 899 -13.00 7.25 -28.89
CA VAL A 899 -13.08 8.54 -28.16
C VAL A 899 -13.86 9.57 -28.97
N THR A 900 -14.92 10.13 -28.39
CA THR A 900 -15.81 11.12 -29.02
C THR A 900 -15.20 12.51 -29.11
N GLU A 901 -15.68 13.36 -30.02
CA GLU A 901 -15.22 14.76 -30.15
C GLU A 901 -15.38 15.57 -28.85
N PHE A 902 -16.40 15.27 -28.06
CA PHE A 902 -16.62 15.92 -26.77
C PHE A 902 -15.51 15.57 -25.75
N GLU A 903 -15.17 14.29 -25.64
CA GLU A 903 -14.08 13.81 -24.76
C GLU A 903 -12.72 14.38 -25.20
N ARG A 904 -12.46 14.43 -26.51
CA ARG A 904 -11.25 15.07 -27.07
C ARG A 904 -11.16 16.54 -26.69
N SER A 905 -12.25 17.28 -26.90
CA SER A 905 -12.31 18.71 -26.63
C SER A 905 -12.09 19.01 -25.14
N ARG A 906 -12.67 18.19 -24.25
CA ARG A 906 -12.50 18.29 -22.79
C ARG A 906 -11.04 18.04 -22.38
N PHE A 907 -10.41 17.02 -22.96
CA PHE A 907 -8.99 16.73 -22.74
C PHE A 907 -8.06 17.83 -23.26
N LEU A 908 -8.28 18.34 -24.48
CA LEU A 908 -7.47 19.41 -25.05
C LEU A 908 -7.64 20.73 -24.28
N LYS A 909 -8.85 21.02 -23.77
CA LYS A 909 -9.09 22.15 -22.88
C LYS A 909 -8.28 22.02 -21.59
N ALA A 910 -8.29 20.84 -20.97
CA ALA A 910 -7.47 20.55 -19.79
C ALA A 910 -5.97 20.83 -20.04
N LEU A 911 -5.42 20.36 -21.17
CA LEU A 911 -4.02 20.63 -21.53
C LEU A 911 -3.76 22.12 -21.81
N SER A 912 -4.70 22.82 -22.45
CA SER A 912 -4.62 24.27 -22.69
C SER A 912 -4.64 25.07 -21.38
N ASP A 913 -5.48 24.68 -20.42
CA ASP A 913 -5.55 25.29 -19.10
C ASP A 913 -4.21 25.09 -18.36
N ALA A 914 -3.63 23.89 -18.42
CA ALA A 914 -2.31 23.61 -17.87
C ALA A 914 -1.19 24.42 -18.55
N ALA A 915 -1.22 24.54 -19.88
CA ALA A 915 -0.29 25.36 -20.66
C ALA A 915 -0.38 26.86 -20.30
N SER A 916 -1.54 27.33 -19.82
CA SER A 916 -1.75 28.69 -19.35
C SER A 916 -1.39 28.94 -17.87
N GLY A 917 -0.94 27.89 -17.14
CA GLY A 917 -0.50 27.99 -15.75
C GLY A 917 -1.57 27.70 -14.68
N VAL A 918 -2.70 27.09 -15.05
CA VAL A 918 -3.73 26.64 -14.09
C VAL A 918 -3.19 25.51 -13.21
N ASN A 919 -3.64 25.46 -11.96
CA ASN A 919 -3.19 24.46 -10.97
C ASN A 919 -3.44 23.02 -11.46
N VAL A 920 -2.39 22.20 -11.38
CA VAL A 920 -2.33 20.77 -11.75
C VAL A 920 -3.51 19.98 -11.19
N ASN A 921 -3.89 20.24 -9.94
CA ASN A 921 -4.94 19.50 -9.24
C ASN A 921 -6.33 19.78 -9.83
N ALA A 922 -6.56 20.99 -10.36
CA ALA A 922 -7.83 21.36 -10.98
C ALA A 922 -8.05 20.69 -12.35
N VAL A 923 -6.95 20.36 -13.04
CA VAL A 923 -6.96 19.79 -14.39
C VAL A 923 -6.84 18.26 -14.37
N SER A 924 -6.33 17.70 -13.28
CA SER A 924 -6.01 16.28 -13.14
C SER A 924 -7.19 15.33 -13.39
N ALA A 925 -8.37 15.65 -12.84
CA ALA A 925 -9.57 14.82 -13.01
C ALA A 925 -9.99 14.71 -14.49
N LEU A 926 -9.81 15.77 -15.28
CA LEU A 926 -10.16 15.78 -16.70
C LEU A 926 -9.18 14.96 -17.54
N VAL A 927 -7.91 14.92 -17.15
CA VAL A 927 -6.88 14.08 -17.80
C VAL A 927 -7.11 12.61 -17.47
N GLU A 928 -7.51 12.29 -16.23
CA GLU A 928 -7.86 10.94 -15.81
C GLU A 928 -9.11 10.41 -16.49
N GLU A 929 -10.11 11.27 -16.75
CA GLU A 929 -11.33 10.87 -17.46
C GLU A 929 -11.02 10.29 -18.86
N LEU A 930 -10.06 10.88 -19.60
CA LEU A 930 -9.64 10.30 -20.89
C LEU A 930 -9.00 8.92 -20.70
N SER A 931 -8.20 8.72 -19.65
CA SER A 931 -7.60 7.43 -19.32
C SER A 931 -8.69 6.39 -19.02
N GLU A 932 -9.70 6.72 -18.22
CA GLU A 932 -10.83 5.83 -17.94
C GLU A 932 -11.60 5.45 -19.21
N VAL A 933 -11.89 6.43 -20.07
CA VAL A 933 -12.57 6.20 -21.36
C VAL A 933 -11.79 5.21 -22.23
N CYS A 934 -10.48 5.40 -22.36
CA CYS A 934 -9.64 4.55 -23.22
C CYS A 934 -9.38 3.16 -22.63
N ARG A 935 -9.48 2.98 -21.30
CA ARG A 935 -9.23 1.72 -20.59
C ARG A 935 -10.50 0.92 -20.29
N ARG A 936 -11.68 1.42 -20.66
CA ARG A 936 -12.98 0.84 -20.28
C ARG A 936 -13.17 -0.62 -20.69
N ASN A 937 -12.62 -1.02 -21.84
CA ASN A 937 -12.56 -2.42 -22.27
C ASN A 937 -11.29 -2.68 -23.09
N ARG A 938 -11.02 -3.96 -23.31
CA ARG A 938 -9.81 -4.42 -24.01
C ARG A 938 -9.78 -3.97 -25.47
N THR A 939 -10.89 -4.08 -26.20
CA THR A 939 -11.00 -3.72 -27.62
C THR A 939 -10.68 -2.25 -27.85
N VAL A 940 -11.24 -1.36 -27.04
CA VAL A 940 -10.97 0.09 -27.09
C VAL A 940 -9.52 0.36 -26.78
N MET A 941 -8.98 -0.28 -25.74
CA MET A 941 -7.57 -0.12 -25.39
C MET A 941 -6.68 -0.56 -26.57
N GLU A 942 -6.93 -1.70 -27.19
CA GLU A 942 -6.19 -2.19 -28.36
C GLU A 942 -6.30 -1.24 -29.57
N ILE A 943 -7.49 -0.70 -29.85
CA ILE A 943 -7.70 0.31 -30.90
C ILE A 943 -6.88 1.58 -30.61
N VAL A 944 -6.97 2.11 -29.39
CA VAL A 944 -6.26 3.34 -28.98
C VAL A 944 -4.75 3.11 -29.04
N GLN A 945 -4.26 1.98 -28.52
CA GLN A 945 -2.84 1.63 -28.57
C GLN A 945 -2.35 1.42 -30.00
N GLY A 946 -3.14 0.75 -30.86
CA GLY A 946 -2.84 0.59 -32.27
C GLY A 946 -2.72 1.94 -33.01
N SER A 947 -3.62 2.88 -32.73
CA SER A 947 -3.60 4.23 -33.31
C SER A 947 -2.46 5.09 -32.77
N LEU A 948 -2.13 4.99 -31.49
CA LEU A 948 -1.13 5.83 -30.85
C LEU A 948 0.30 5.26 -30.93
N ARG A 949 0.48 4.00 -31.36
CA ARG A 949 1.79 3.40 -31.56
C ARG A 949 2.63 4.23 -32.55
N PRO A 950 3.76 4.82 -32.13
CA PRO A 950 4.59 5.58 -33.04
C PRO A 950 5.18 4.66 -34.11
N LEU A 951 4.93 4.95 -35.39
CA LEU A 951 5.48 4.21 -36.53
C LEU A 951 7.02 4.27 -36.58
N GLU A 952 7.58 5.33 -35.98
CA GLU A 952 9.01 5.60 -35.85
C GLU A 952 9.71 4.65 -34.86
N LEU A 953 8.95 4.03 -33.94
CA LEU A 953 9.46 3.11 -32.92
C LEU A 953 9.10 1.67 -33.26
N ASN A 954 9.25 1.23 -34.52
CA ASN A 954 8.87 -0.11 -34.99
C ASN A 954 9.44 -1.24 -34.12
N ILE A 955 8.69 -1.57 -33.07
CA ILE A 955 8.74 -2.78 -32.28
C ILE A 955 7.92 -3.78 -33.09
N ALA A 956 8.53 -4.89 -33.51
CA ALA A 956 7.79 -5.97 -34.16
C ALA A 956 6.62 -6.43 -33.25
N PRO A 957 5.41 -6.66 -33.78
CA PRO A 957 4.34 -7.29 -33.01
C PRO A 957 4.74 -8.75 -32.72
N VAL A 958 4.69 -9.15 -31.44
CA VAL A 958 4.67 -10.56 -31.06
C VAL A 958 3.26 -11.06 -31.37
N SER A 959 3.18 -12.00 -32.31
CA SER A 959 2.05 -12.88 -32.54
C SER A 959 1.77 -13.76 -31.32
#